data_AF-A0AAP0X447-F1
#
_entry.id   AF-A0AAP0X447-F1
#
_cell.length_a   1.000
_cell.length_b   1.000
_cell.length_c   1.000
_cell.angle_alpha   90.00
_cell.angle_beta   90.00
_cell.angle_gamma   90.00
#
_symmetry.space_group_name_H-M   'P 1'
#
loop_
_entity.id
_entity.type
_entity.pdbx_description
1 polymer ?
#
loop_
_entity_poly.entity_id
_entity_poly.type
_entity_poly.pdbx_seq_one_letter_code
_entity_poly.pdbx_strand_id
1 'polypeptide(L)'
;MEISLLKALLNNISSFFRLSSCDNLDSKPIQKYYQKIEEILKLLKPILDAIVDSEIASDELLNKAFENLGQSVDELRELFESWHPLMSKVYFILQIESSKIRTYGLDIIQLLKSSHQCLPDELSSASLELCIQKIKHMGYEQTSSVIKEALRSQEKGDGPSSESLVKIADCLNLSSNQELLIEAVALEKLKENAEQAEKTVEAEYIDQMIALVTHMHDRLIVMKQSQNCSPVPIPPDFCCPLSLELMTDPVIVASGQTYERAFIKNWIDLGLTVCPKTRQTLAHINLIPNYTVKALIANWCESNNVKLPDPMKSVNLTQSSPLLAHAESGAPRDSNILPASRGNQPMLPESTLSIGLPGKNLISSGGSHQEGTSPSHPRSSSEGSLSDVAGNGHGLDIGRISLMSSEDRLANLEERGMDSGGQPSMSPSRNEFSNAIGADEQLSHGHTRTASASSALSNANFSPGTPGDANEVSSASTYPTAYNSDNSGEVTAGPPAVATLITPQREPEFPPRLETRSRSQSIWRRPTERFVPRIVPNPAFETRADHSVLETNVRRLVEDLTSTSLDAQRGATSELRLLAKHNMDNRIVIAHCGAISLLVGLLSSPDTGIQENAVTALLNLSINDNNKTAIANANAIEPLIHVLETGSPEAKENSAATLFSLSVIEDNKIRIGRSGAIRPLVDLLGNGTPRGKKDAATALFNLSIFHENKARIVQAGAVKYLVELMDPAAGMVDKAVAVLANLATIPEGRTAIGQEQGIPVLVEVVELGSARGKENAAAALLQLCTNSGRFCNMVLQEGAVPPLVALSQSGTPRAKEKAQALLSYFRNQRHGGGGGRG
;
A
#
# COMPACT_ATOMS: atom_id res chain seq x y z
N MET A 1 14.17 -13.15 -55.32
CA MET A 1 15.02 -14.23 -54.80
C MET A 1 14.44 -14.59 -53.45
N GLU A 2 13.88 -15.78 -53.33
CA GLU A 2 13.55 -16.35 -52.02
C GLU A 2 14.86 -16.74 -51.33
N ILE A 3 14.97 -16.43 -50.04
CA ILE A 3 16.09 -16.89 -49.21
C ILE A 3 15.69 -18.30 -48.77
N SER A 4 16.50 -19.32 -49.07
CA SER A 4 16.20 -20.68 -48.61
C SER A 4 16.14 -20.73 -47.08
N LEU A 5 15.25 -21.57 -46.53
CA LEU A 5 15.01 -21.63 -45.08
C LEU A 5 16.29 -21.88 -44.27
N LEU A 6 17.21 -22.68 -44.82
CA LEU A 6 18.55 -22.88 -44.27
C LEU A 6 19.41 -21.60 -44.24
N LYS A 7 19.36 -20.76 -45.28
CA LYS A 7 20.07 -19.46 -45.31
C LYS A 7 19.42 -18.45 -44.35
N ALA A 8 18.10 -18.53 -44.11
CA ALA A 8 17.43 -17.77 -43.05
C ALA A 8 17.88 -18.23 -41.65
N LEU A 9 17.79 -19.54 -41.36
CA LEU A 9 18.28 -20.16 -40.12
C LEU A 9 19.73 -19.78 -39.79
N LEU A 10 20.62 -19.81 -40.78
CA LEU A 10 22.03 -19.43 -40.59
C LEU A 10 22.22 -17.93 -40.30
N ASN A 11 21.38 -17.06 -40.87
CA ASN A 11 21.35 -15.64 -40.49
C ASN A 11 20.83 -15.48 -39.05
N ASN A 12 19.79 -16.20 -38.66
CA ASN A 12 19.21 -16.15 -37.31
C ASN A 12 20.22 -16.57 -36.23
N ILE A 13 20.94 -17.67 -36.46
CA ILE A 13 22.06 -18.13 -35.59
C ILE A 13 23.18 -17.09 -35.55
N SER A 14 23.56 -16.54 -36.72
CA SER A 14 24.62 -15.52 -36.81
C SER A 14 24.20 -14.17 -36.21
N SER A 15 22.89 -13.95 -35.99
CA SER A 15 22.34 -12.83 -35.23
C SER A 15 22.38 -13.13 -33.73
N PHE A 16 21.95 -14.32 -33.30
CA PHE A 16 22.00 -14.78 -31.91
C PHE A 16 23.42 -14.69 -31.30
N PHE A 17 24.46 -15.02 -32.07
CA PHE A 17 25.85 -14.88 -31.62
C PHE A 17 26.30 -13.42 -31.38
N ARG A 18 25.63 -12.41 -31.93
CA ARG A 18 25.95 -11.00 -31.69
C ARG A 18 25.52 -10.54 -30.30
N LEU A 19 24.57 -11.22 -29.68
CA LEU A 19 24.12 -10.95 -28.31
C LEU A 19 25.23 -11.14 -27.27
N SER A 20 26.30 -11.89 -27.59
CA SER A 20 27.51 -12.03 -26.77
C SER A 20 28.22 -10.70 -26.46
N SER A 21 27.84 -9.61 -27.12
CA SER A 21 28.32 -8.24 -26.87
C SER A 21 27.36 -7.34 -26.08
N CYS A 22 26.27 -7.89 -25.52
CA CYS A 22 25.28 -7.13 -24.74
C CYS A 22 25.57 -7.19 -23.23
N ASP A 23 25.91 -6.04 -22.63
CA ASP A 23 26.23 -5.87 -21.20
C ASP A 23 25.16 -6.43 -20.23
N ASN A 24 23.90 -6.51 -20.67
CA ASN A 24 22.78 -7.03 -19.86
C ASN A 24 22.91 -8.52 -19.48
N LEU A 25 23.78 -9.29 -20.15
CA LEU A 25 23.90 -10.74 -19.96
C LEU A 25 24.80 -11.17 -18.79
N ASP A 26 25.47 -10.24 -18.08
CA ASP A 26 26.36 -10.53 -16.94
C ASP A 26 25.69 -11.15 -15.70
N SER A 27 24.36 -11.33 -15.73
CA SER A 27 23.61 -12.12 -14.76
C SER A 27 24.06 -13.59 -14.80
N LYS A 28 24.87 -14.02 -13.82
CA LYS A 28 25.41 -15.40 -13.66
C LYS A 28 24.50 -16.55 -14.17
N PRO A 29 23.24 -16.70 -13.71
CA PRO A 29 22.39 -17.79 -14.20
C PRO A 29 22.06 -17.66 -15.68
N ILE A 30 21.84 -16.44 -16.18
CA ILE A 30 21.39 -16.17 -17.56
C ILE A 30 22.55 -16.23 -18.55
N GLN A 31 23.74 -15.77 -18.15
CA GLN A 31 24.99 -16.00 -18.90
C GLN A 31 25.22 -17.49 -19.15
N LYS A 32 25.00 -18.33 -18.12
CA LYS A 32 25.12 -19.78 -18.17
C LYS A 32 24.10 -20.44 -19.11
N TYR A 33 22.86 -19.94 -19.17
CA TYR A 33 21.86 -20.41 -20.14
C TYR A 33 22.17 -19.96 -21.57
N TYR A 34 22.61 -18.70 -21.75
CA TYR A 34 23.04 -18.18 -23.05
C TYR A 34 24.21 -19.01 -23.61
N GLN A 35 25.27 -19.22 -22.82
CA GLN A 35 26.45 -20.02 -23.19
C GLN A 35 26.07 -21.44 -23.64
N LYS A 36 25.14 -22.12 -22.96
CA LYS A 36 24.68 -23.46 -23.37
C LYS A 36 24.00 -23.47 -24.74
N ILE A 37 23.13 -22.48 -25.01
CA ILE A 37 22.47 -22.37 -26.32
C ILE A 37 23.50 -21.99 -27.38
N GLU A 38 24.40 -21.06 -27.06
CA GLU A 38 25.51 -20.66 -27.93
C GLU A 38 26.41 -21.85 -28.29
N GLU A 39 26.76 -22.72 -27.34
CA GLU A 39 27.51 -23.96 -27.58
C GLU A 39 26.75 -24.97 -28.46
N ILE A 40 25.42 -25.16 -28.25
CA ILE A 40 24.61 -26.02 -29.12
C ILE A 40 24.60 -25.46 -30.55
N LEU A 41 24.41 -24.15 -30.71
CA LEU A 41 24.43 -23.49 -32.02
C LEU A 41 25.83 -23.48 -32.64
N LYS A 42 26.91 -23.43 -31.86
CA LYS A 42 28.30 -23.59 -32.34
C LYS A 42 28.61 -25.01 -32.82
N LEU A 43 27.92 -26.03 -32.30
CA LEU A 43 27.99 -27.41 -32.80
C LEU A 43 27.14 -27.61 -34.06
N LEU A 44 25.97 -26.96 -34.15
CA LEU A 44 25.06 -27.06 -35.30
C LEU A 44 25.51 -26.24 -36.51
N LYS A 45 25.99 -24.99 -36.31
CA LYS A 45 26.30 -24.07 -37.41
C LYS A 45 27.28 -24.65 -38.45
N PRO A 46 28.40 -25.30 -38.10
CA PRO A 46 29.30 -25.88 -39.10
C PRO A 46 28.65 -26.99 -39.94
N ILE A 47 27.74 -27.78 -39.34
CA ILE A 47 26.99 -28.82 -40.05
C ILE A 47 26.00 -28.18 -41.02
N LEU A 48 25.31 -27.12 -40.57
CA LEU A 48 24.37 -26.36 -41.38
C LEU A 48 25.07 -25.61 -42.53
N ASP A 49 26.22 -24.97 -42.27
CA ASP A 49 27.04 -24.26 -43.26
C ASP A 49 27.55 -25.22 -44.36
N ALA A 50 27.97 -26.44 -44.00
CA ALA A 50 28.48 -27.44 -44.95
C ALA A 50 27.42 -28.00 -45.92
N ILE A 51 26.12 -27.88 -45.60
CA ILE A 51 25.02 -28.37 -46.45
C ILE A 51 24.26 -27.25 -47.19
N VAL A 52 24.70 -25.98 -47.07
CA VAL A 52 24.04 -24.79 -47.64
C VAL A 52 23.82 -24.85 -49.15
N ASP A 53 24.79 -25.38 -49.87
CA ASP A 53 24.81 -25.45 -51.33
C ASP A 53 24.76 -26.91 -51.84
N SER A 54 24.24 -27.83 -51.01
CA SER A 54 23.97 -29.24 -51.35
C SER A 54 22.49 -29.46 -51.71
N GLU A 55 22.22 -30.42 -52.60
CA GLU A 55 20.85 -30.80 -53.00
C GLU A 55 19.98 -31.24 -51.80
N ILE A 56 20.61 -31.73 -50.72
CA ILE A 56 20.02 -32.10 -49.43
C ILE A 56 19.15 -30.96 -48.85
N ALA A 57 19.49 -29.70 -49.12
CA ALA A 57 18.73 -28.53 -48.68
C ALA A 57 17.32 -28.43 -49.32
N SER A 58 16.95 -29.35 -50.23
CA SER A 58 15.63 -29.41 -50.88
C SER A 58 14.67 -30.42 -50.24
N ASP A 59 15.10 -31.19 -49.22
CA ASP A 59 14.25 -32.18 -48.54
C ASP A 59 13.13 -31.50 -47.73
N GLU A 60 11.88 -31.97 -47.89
CA GLU A 60 10.69 -31.38 -47.27
C GLU A 60 10.66 -31.53 -45.73
N LEU A 61 11.11 -32.68 -45.21
CA LEU A 61 11.18 -32.93 -43.77
C LEU A 61 12.31 -32.11 -43.14
N LEU A 62 13.44 -32.01 -43.84
CA LEU A 62 14.58 -31.23 -43.38
C LEU A 62 14.31 -29.72 -43.42
N ASN A 63 13.63 -29.22 -44.45
CA ASN A 63 13.21 -27.81 -44.52
C ASN A 63 12.24 -27.46 -43.37
N LYS A 64 11.29 -28.33 -43.07
CA LYS A 64 10.41 -28.17 -41.90
C LYS A 64 11.20 -28.19 -40.59
N ALA A 65 12.24 -29.01 -40.47
CA ALA A 65 13.12 -29.02 -39.30
C ALA A 65 13.96 -27.73 -39.20
N PHE A 66 14.44 -27.18 -40.31
CA PHE A 66 15.13 -25.89 -40.37
C PHE A 66 14.22 -24.72 -39.97
N GLU A 67 12.96 -24.71 -40.42
CA GLU A 67 11.95 -23.71 -40.06
C GLU A 67 11.67 -23.73 -38.55
N ASN A 68 11.41 -24.92 -37.98
CA ASN A 68 11.20 -25.09 -36.54
C ASN A 68 12.40 -24.64 -35.69
N LEU A 69 13.64 -24.97 -36.12
CA LEU A 69 14.84 -24.49 -35.43
C LEU A 69 15.03 -22.98 -35.62
N GLY A 70 14.75 -22.45 -36.81
CA GLY A 70 14.88 -21.03 -37.15
C GLY A 70 13.98 -20.15 -36.29
N GLN A 71 12.71 -20.53 -36.17
CA GLN A 71 11.75 -19.89 -35.26
C GLN A 71 12.21 -19.99 -33.80
N SER A 72 12.64 -21.17 -33.33
CA SER A 72 13.06 -21.32 -31.93
C SER A 72 14.36 -20.55 -31.59
N VAL A 73 15.22 -20.28 -32.59
CA VAL A 73 16.39 -19.37 -32.46
C VAL A 73 15.96 -17.89 -32.47
N ASP A 74 14.94 -17.52 -33.25
CA ASP A 74 14.38 -16.17 -33.25
C ASP A 74 13.68 -15.83 -31.93
N GLU A 75 12.80 -16.70 -31.45
CA GLU A 75 12.10 -16.58 -30.16
C GLU A 75 13.09 -16.41 -29.00
N LEU A 76 14.17 -17.21 -28.97
CA LEU A 76 15.20 -17.07 -27.95
C LEU A 76 16.07 -15.82 -28.13
N ARG A 77 16.35 -15.37 -29.37
CA ARG A 77 17.05 -14.09 -29.59
C ARG A 77 16.24 -12.96 -28.99
N GLU A 78 14.95 -12.85 -29.32
CA GLU A 78 14.07 -11.80 -28.80
C GLU A 78 13.91 -11.87 -27.27
N LEU A 79 13.90 -13.07 -26.70
CA LEU A 79 13.92 -13.29 -25.25
C LEU A 79 15.22 -12.76 -24.60
N PHE A 80 16.41 -13.06 -25.17
CA PHE A 80 17.68 -12.54 -24.63
C PHE A 80 17.90 -11.05 -24.94
N GLU A 81 17.38 -10.51 -26.05
CA GLU A 81 17.41 -9.07 -26.37
C GLU A 81 16.54 -8.23 -25.44
N SER A 82 15.38 -8.77 -25.02
CA SER A 82 14.48 -8.10 -24.09
C SER A 82 14.90 -8.20 -22.61
N TRP A 83 15.89 -9.05 -22.29
CA TRP A 83 16.33 -9.26 -20.91
C TRP A 83 16.88 -7.98 -20.24
N HIS A 84 16.38 -7.70 -19.03
CA HIS A 84 16.96 -6.73 -18.12
C HIS A 84 16.87 -7.20 -16.64
N PRO A 85 17.75 -6.75 -15.73
CA PRO A 85 17.84 -7.26 -14.34
C PRO A 85 16.63 -7.08 -13.41
N LEU A 86 15.50 -6.55 -13.92
CA LEU A 86 14.24 -6.37 -13.17
C LEU A 86 13.10 -7.24 -13.74
N MET A 87 13.41 -8.18 -14.65
CA MET A 87 12.50 -9.23 -15.09
C MET A 87 12.57 -10.45 -14.15
N SER A 88 11.50 -11.23 -14.11
CA SER A 88 11.44 -12.47 -13.32
C SER A 88 12.43 -13.50 -13.86
N LYS A 89 13.40 -13.91 -13.05
CA LYS A 89 14.33 -15.00 -13.37
C LYS A 89 13.61 -16.34 -13.46
N VAL A 90 12.59 -16.56 -12.61
CA VAL A 90 11.77 -17.79 -12.60
C VAL A 90 11.06 -17.95 -13.95
N TYR A 91 10.26 -16.97 -14.36
CA TYR A 91 9.52 -16.99 -15.62
C TYR A 91 10.48 -17.07 -16.82
N PHE A 92 11.54 -16.27 -16.83
CA PHE A 92 12.51 -16.22 -17.94
C PHE A 92 13.21 -17.55 -18.18
N ILE A 93 13.66 -18.24 -17.12
CA ILE A 93 14.32 -19.55 -17.23
C ILE A 93 13.31 -20.67 -17.56
N LEU A 94 12.05 -20.56 -17.14
CA LEU A 94 10.99 -21.47 -17.63
C LEU A 94 10.73 -21.33 -19.13
N GLN A 95 10.83 -20.12 -19.70
CA GLN A 95 10.73 -19.92 -21.16
C GLN A 95 11.99 -20.37 -21.91
N ILE A 96 13.18 -20.25 -21.32
CA ILE A 96 14.40 -20.83 -21.91
C ILE A 96 14.33 -22.37 -21.92
N GLU A 97 13.97 -23.00 -20.79
CA GLU A 97 13.87 -24.47 -20.69
C GLU A 97 12.60 -25.07 -21.35
N SER A 98 11.66 -24.25 -21.84
CA SER A 98 10.56 -24.69 -22.72
C SER A 98 10.96 -24.76 -24.20
N SER A 99 12.05 -24.07 -24.58
CA SER A 99 12.54 -24.02 -25.95
C SER A 99 12.99 -25.39 -26.48
N LYS A 100 12.83 -25.61 -27.78
CA LYS A 100 13.03 -26.92 -28.43
C LYS A 100 14.30 -27.00 -29.28
N ILE A 101 15.19 -25.99 -29.24
CA ILE A 101 16.47 -25.97 -29.97
C ILE A 101 17.22 -27.30 -29.90
N ARG A 102 17.35 -27.89 -28.69
CA ARG A 102 18.06 -29.17 -28.54
C ARG A 102 17.37 -30.31 -29.29
N THR A 103 16.04 -30.37 -29.23
CA THR A 103 15.24 -31.39 -29.91
C THR A 103 15.37 -31.21 -31.42
N TYR A 104 15.06 -30.03 -31.96
CA TYR A 104 15.16 -29.74 -33.39
C TYR A 104 16.58 -29.89 -33.94
N GLY A 105 17.61 -29.51 -33.18
CA GLY A 105 19.01 -29.73 -33.54
C GLY A 105 19.39 -31.21 -33.60
N LEU A 106 18.91 -32.04 -32.67
CA LEU A 106 19.08 -33.49 -32.72
C LEU A 106 18.28 -34.12 -33.87
N ASP A 107 17.05 -33.65 -34.11
CA ASP A 107 16.19 -34.11 -35.21
C ASP A 107 16.85 -33.84 -36.58
N ILE A 108 17.43 -32.65 -36.78
CA ILE A 108 18.20 -32.30 -37.99
C ILE A 108 19.39 -33.24 -38.18
N ILE A 109 20.22 -33.48 -37.15
CA ILE A 109 21.38 -34.39 -37.28
C ILE A 109 20.92 -35.83 -37.52
N GLN A 110 19.82 -36.26 -36.90
CA GLN A 110 19.23 -37.59 -37.07
C GLN A 110 18.68 -37.77 -38.50
N LEU A 111 17.99 -36.76 -39.05
CA LEU A 111 17.48 -36.74 -40.42
C LEU A 111 18.64 -36.80 -41.43
N LEU A 112 19.67 -35.95 -41.27
CA LEU A 112 20.88 -35.97 -42.10
C LEU A 112 21.56 -37.35 -42.07
N LYS A 113 21.68 -37.97 -40.89
CA LYS A 113 22.25 -39.33 -40.73
C LYS A 113 21.39 -40.42 -41.37
N SER A 114 20.08 -40.22 -41.51
CA SER A 114 19.16 -41.14 -42.21
C SER A 114 19.05 -40.88 -43.71
N SER A 115 19.51 -39.72 -44.20
CA SER A 115 19.45 -39.39 -45.62
C SER A 115 20.36 -40.30 -46.45
N HIS A 116 19.87 -40.74 -47.61
CA HIS A 116 20.62 -41.59 -48.55
C HIS A 116 21.42 -40.79 -49.60
N GLN A 117 21.47 -39.47 -49.46
CA GLN A 117 22.21 -38.57 -50.34
C GLN A 117 23.66 -38.40 -49.84
N CYS A 118 24.57 -38.02 -50.73
CA CYS A 118 25.99 -37.93 -50.40
C CYS A 118 26.26 -36.68 -49.55
N LEU A 119 26.41 -36.86 -48.24
CA LEU A 119 26.93 -35.84 -47.34
C LEU A 119 28.37 -35.47 -47.75
N PRO A 120 28.79 -34.20 -47.61
CA PRO A 120 30.19 -33.79 -47.81
C PRO A 120 31.15 -34.62 -46.94
N ASP A 121 32.36 -34.90 -47.45
CA ASP A 121 33.39 -35.71 -46.76
C ASP A 121 33.73 -35.18 -45.34
N GLU A 122 33.54 -33.89 -45.10
CA GLU A 122 33.73 -33.21 -43.82
C GLU A 122 32.71 -33.68 -42.75
N LEU A 123 31.53 -34.15 -43.15
CA LEU A 123 30.44 -34.59 -42.27
C LEU A 123 30.39 -36.11 -42.11
N SER A 124 31.52 -36.70 -41.69
CA SER A 124 31.58 -38.14 -41.43
C SER A 124 30.56 -38.59 -40.36
N SER A 125 30.04 -39.82 -40.50
CA SER A 125 29.06 -40.39 -39.54
C SER A 125 29.56 -40.40 -38.09
N ALA A 126 30.88 -40.50 -37.88
CA ALA A 126 31.51 -40.37 -36.55
C ALA A 126 31.47 -38.93 -36.02
N SER A 127 31.63 -37.92 -36.89
CA SER A 127 31.51 -36.50 -36.53
C SER A 127 30.07 -36.16 -36.10
N LEU A 128 29.07 -36.66 -36.83
CA LEU A 128 27.66 -36.48 -36.50
C LEU A 128 27.29 -37.19 -35.20
N GLU A 129 27.76 -38.43 -34.97
CA GLU A 129 27.52 -39.15 -33.71
C GLU A 129 28.17 -38.45 -32.51
N LEU A 130 29.40 -37.93 -32.67
CA LEU A 130 30.05 -37.12 -31.63
C LEU A 130 29.27 -35.83 -31.33
N CYS A 131 28.66 -35.21 -32.34
CA CYS A 131 27.80 -34.05 -32.16
C CYS A 131 26.51 -34.41 -31.40
N ILE A 132 25.85 -35.51 -31.78
CA ILE A 132 24.68 -36.07 -31.06
C ILE A 132 25.02 -36.32 -29.58
N GLN A 133 26.18 -36.92 -29.29
CA GLN A 133 26.59 -37.22 -27.91
C GLN A 133 26.85 -35.95 -27.08
N LYS A 134 27.53 -34.94 -27.65
CA LYS A 134 27.74 -33.64 -27.00
C LYS A 134 26.41 -32.95 -26.69
N ILE A 135 25.54 -32.77 -27.69
CA ILE A 135 24.24 -32.08 -27.54
C ILE A 135 23.32 -32.81 -26.54
N LYS A 136 23.38 -34.14 -26.45
CA LYS A 136 22.69 -34.92 -25.41
C LYS A 136 23.25 -34.66 -24.00
N HIS A 137 24.58 -34.64 -23.85
CA HIS A 137 25.25 -34.47 -22.55
C HIS A 137 25.11 -33.04 -21.97
N MET A 138 24.96 -32.01 -22.80
CA MET A 138 24.89 -30.61 -22.36
C MET A 138 23.57 -30.23 -21.63
N GLY A 139 22.52 -31.06 -21.71
CA GLY A 139 21.15 -30.64 -21.43
C GLY A 139 20.37 -31.48 -20.42
N TYR A 140 20.80 -31.54 -19.16
CA TYR A 140 19.91 -31.92 -18.04
C TYR A 140 20.24 -31.09 -16.79
N GLU A 141 19.86 -29.81 -16.84
CA GLU A 141 19.76 -29.02 -15.62
C GLU A 141 18.33 -29.11 -15.09
N GLN A 142 18.18 -29.21 -13.77
CA GLN A 142 16.92 -29.63 -13.15
C GLN A 142 16.00 -28.45 -12.80
N THR A 143 16.35 -27.22 -13.17
CA THR A 143 15.73 -26.00 -12.66
C THR A 143 14.24 -25.94 -12.98
N SER A 144 13.82 -26.09 -14.26
CA SER A 144 12.39 -26.13 -14.59
C SER A 144 11.69 -27.36 -14.00
N SER A 145 12.36 -28.51 -13.89
CA SER A 145 11.74 -29.70 -13.27
C SER A 145 11.50 -29.53 -11.76
N VAL A 146 12.42 -28.90 -11.02
CA VAL A 146 12.28 -28.64 -9.58
C VAL A 146 11.27 -27.52 -9.32
N ILE A 147 11.21 -26.49 -10.17
CA ILE A 147 10.14 -25.47 -10.12
C ILE A 147 8.78 -26.15 -10.37
N LYS A 148 8.63 -26.92 -11.46
CA LYS A 148 7.37 -27.64 -11.78
C LYS A 148 7.01 -28.70 -10.74
N GLU A 149 7.97 -29.29 -10.04
CA GLU A 149 7.73 -30.16 -8.89
C GLU A 149 7.22 -29.37 -7.68
N ALA A 150 7.89 -28.28 -7.31
CA ALA A 150 7.48 -27.42 -6.20
C ALA A 150 6.05 -26.85 -6.40
N LEU A 151 5.71 -26.41 -7.62
CA LEU A 151 4.36 -25.96 -7.98
C LEU A 151 3.32 -27.09 -7.81
N ARG A 152 3.60 -28.30 -8.29
CA ARG A 152 2.69 -29.46 -8.13
C ARG A 152 2.53 -29.94 -6.69
N SER A 153 3.51 -29.70 -5.82
CA SER A 153 3.36 -29.98 -4.37
C SER A 153 2.56 -28.88 -3.66
N GLN A 154 2.64 -27.64 -4.14
CA GLN A 154 1.80 -26.52 -3.70
C GLN A 154 0.32 -26.76 -4.07
N GLU A 155 0.03 -27.19 -5.29
CA GLU A 155 -1.33 -27.57 -5.75
C GLU A 155 -1.98 -28.69 -4.92
N LYS A 156 -1.18 -29.59 -4.35
CA LYS A 156 -1.65 -30.72 -3.53
C LYS A 156 -1.90 -30.36 -2.06
N GLY A 157 -1.52 -29.17 -1.62
CA GLY A 157 -1.62 -28.74 -0.23
C GLY A 157 -0.46 -29.19 0.69
N ASP A 158 0.46 -30.03 0.21
CA ASP A 158 1.68 -30.41 0.93
C ASP A 158 2.69 -29.25 1.05
N GLY A 159 2.64 -28.31 0.09
CA GLY A 159 3.56 -27.18 -0.02
C GLY A 159 4.90 -27.53 -0.68
N PRO A 160 5.68 -26.52 -1.10
CA PRO A 160 6.97 -26.76 -1.76
C PRO A 160 8.04 -27.23 -0.75
N SER A 161 8.75 -28.31 -1.07
CA SER A 161 9.70 -28.91 -0.12
C SER A 161 10.89 -28.01 0.21
N SER A 162 11.41 -28.12 1.43
CA SER A 162 12.58 -27.37 1.89
C SER A 162 13.78 -27.56 0.95
N GLU A 163 14.03 -28.76 0.45
CA GLU A 163 15.13 -29.05 -0.47
C GLU A 163 14.89 -28.47 -1.87
N SER A 164 13.64 -28.49 -2.36
CA SER A 164 13.26 -27.87 -3.64
C SER A 164 13.50 -26.36 -3.60
N LEU A 165 13.09 -25.68 -2.52
CA LEU A 165 13.29 -24.24 -2.36
C LEU A 165 14.78 -23.85 -2.28
N VAL A 166 15.64 -24.69 -1.67
CA VAL A 166 17.10 -24.51 -1.69
C VAL A 166 17.61 -24.50 -3.13
N LYS A 167 17.33 -25.57 -3.87
CA LYS A 167 17.77 -25.75 -5.26
C LYS A 167 17.30 -24.63 -6.18
N ILE A 168 16.08 -24.13 -6.00
CA ILE A 168 15.54 -23.00 -6.79
C ILE A 168 16.30 -21.71 -6.49
N ALA A 169 16.54 -21.38 -5.22
CA ALA A 169 17.27 -20.18 -4.83
C ALA A 169 18.71 -20.18 -5.36
N ASP A 170 19.41 -21.31 -5.24
CA ASP A 170 20.80 -21.46 -5.70
C ASP A 170 20.89 -21.41 -7.24
N CYS A 171 20.00 -22.11 -7.96
CA CYS A 171 19.99 -22.10 -9.43
C CYS A 171 19.68 -20.72 -10.03
N LEU A 172 18.79 -19.94 -9.40
CA LEU A 172 18.35 -18.64 -9.90
C LEU A 172 19.16 -17.46 -9.33
N ASN A 173 20.09 -17.72 -8.38
CA ASN A 173 20.70 -16.70 -7.54
C ASN A 173 19.62 -15.78 -6.93
N LEU A 174 18.68 -16.37 -6.18
CA LEU A 174 17.69 -15.64 -5.37
C LEU A 174 18.11 -15.77 -3.90
N SER A 175 19.31 -15.28 -3.61
CA SER A 175 20.02 -15.52 -2.35
C SER A 175 19.58 -14.61 -1.21
N SER A 176 19.05 -13.43 -1.54
CA SER A 176 18.75 -12.36 -0.60
C SER A 176 17.28 -11.97 -0.58
N ASN A 177 16.85 -11.36 0.53
CA ASN A 177 15.49 -10.86 0.67
C ASN A 177 15.13 -9.79 -0.37
N GLN A 178 16.11 -8.95 -0.76
CA GLN A 178 15.91 -7.97 -1.83
C GLN A 178 15.70 -8.66 -3.19
N GLU A 179 16.46 -9.70 -3.53
CA GLU A 179 16.26 -10.46 -4.78
C GLU A 179 14.88 -11.13 -4.84
N LEU A 180 14.42 -11.76 -3.75
CA LEU A 180 13.10 -12.39 -3.69
C LEU A 180 11.96 -11.37 -3.83
N LEU A 181 12.09 -10.18 -3.25
CA LEU A 181 11.09 -9.11 -3.37
C LEU A 181 11.09 -8.48 -4.77
N ILE A 182 12.24 -8.35 -5.44
CA ILE A 182 12.32 -7.94 -6.85
C ILE A 182 11.65 -8.99 -7.74
N GLU A 183 11.95 -10.27 -7.54
CA GLU A 183 11.35 -11.38 -8.29
C GLU A 183 9.82 -11.41 -8.18
N ALA A 184 9.29 -11.25 -6.96
CA ALA A 184 7.84 -11.20 -6.73
C ALA A 184 7.16 -10.00 -7.42
N VAL A 185 7.79 -8.82 -7.42
CA VAL A 185 7.26 -7.62 -8.11
C VAL A 185 7.37 -7.75 -9.63
N ALA A 186 8.39 -8.42 -10.15
CA ALA A 186 8.53 -8.72 -11.57
C ALA A 186 7.46 -9.73 -12.04
N LEU A 187 7.16 -10.75 -11.24
CA LEU A 187 6.07 -11.69 -11.50
C LEU A 187 4.68 -11.02 -11.45
N GLU A 188 4.39 -10.19 -10.45
CA GLU A 188 3.10 -9.48 -10.36
C GLU A 188 2.86 -8.60 -11.60
N LYS A 189 3.90 -7.91 -12.11
CA LYS A 189 3.82 -7.14 -13.36
C LYS A 189 3.60 -8.03 -14.60
N LEU A 190 4.14 -9.25 -14.63
CA LEU A 190 3.87 -10.20 -15.71
C LEU A 190 2.43 -10.70 -15.67
N LYS A 191 1.86 -10.91 -14.47
CA LYS A 191 0.45 -11.25 -14.27
C LYS A 191 -0.48 -10.12 -14.72
N GLU A 192 -0.23 -8.87 -14.32
CA GLU A 192 -0.97 -7.69 -14.81
C GLU A 192 -1.00 -7.63 -16.35
N ASN A 193 0.14 -7.91 -17.00
CA ASN A 193 0.22 -7.96 -18.46
C ASN A 193 -0.57 -9.14 -19.08
N ALA A 194 -0.57 -10.32 -18.43
CA ALA A 194 -1.30 -11.49 -18.89
C ALA A 194 -2.83 -11.32 -18.74
N GLU A 195 -3.28 -10.77 -17.61
CA GLU A 195 -4.68 -10.39 -17.37
C GLU A 195 -5.14 -9.33 -18.38
N GLN A 196 -4.34 -8.29 -18.63
CA GLN A 196 -4.63 -7.25 -19.62
C GLN A 196 -4.62 -7.76 -21.07
N ALA A 197 -4.01 -8.93 -21.33
CA ALA A 197 -4.03 -9.65 -22.60
C ALA A 197 -5.09 -10.76 -22.66
N GLU A 198 -6.01 -10.83 -21.69
CA GLU A 198 -7.10 -11.83 -21.56
C GLU A 198 -6.61 -13.29 -21.45
N LYS A 199 -5.34 -13.51 -21.09
CA LYS A 199 -4.72 -14.84 -20.98
C LYS A 199 -4.86 -15.46 -19.58
N THR A 200 -6.08 -15.89 -19.22
CA THR A 200 -6.38 -16.43 -17.87
C THR A 200 -5.40 -17.52 -17.41
N VAL A 201 -5.16 -18.54 -18.22
CA VAL A 201 -4.28 -19.67 -17.89
C VAL A 201 -2.81 -19.25 -17.67
N GLU A 202 -2.35 -18.19 -18.35
CA GLU A 202 -1.00 -17.66 -18.12
C GLU A 202 -0.95 -16.83 -16.83
N ALA A 203 -1.98 -16.02 -16.55
CA ALA A 203 -2.09 -15.29 -15.30
C ALA A 203 -2.18 -16.21 -14.06
N GLU A 204 -2.98 -17.28 -14.15
CA GLU A 204 -3.09 -18.34 -13.12
C GLU A 204 -1.73 -19.02 -12.87
N TYR A 205 -1.00 -19.37 -13.93
CA TYR A 205 0.33 -19.99 -13.79
C TYR A 205 1.36 -19.03 -13.17
N ILE A 206 1.28 -17.73 -13.48
CA ILE A 206 2.12 -16.71 -12.85
C ILE A 206 1.74 -16.53 -11.37
N ASP A 207 0.46 -16.60 -10.99
CA ASP A 207 0.02 -16.53 -9.60
C ASP A 207 0.58 -17.71 -8.76
N GLN A 208 0.64 -18.93 -9.32
CA GLN A 208 1.31 -20.05 -8.66
C GLN A 208 2.81 -19.78 -8.40
N MET A 209 3.50 -19.12 -9.34
CA MET A 209 4.91 -18.73 -9.19
C MET A 209 5.08 -17.60 -8.17
N ILE A 210 4.14 -16.65 -8.09
CA ILE A 210 4.10 -15.61 -7.06
C ILE A 210 3.97 -16.24 -5.66
N ALA A 211 3.10 -17.24 -5.49
CA ALA A 211 2.96 -17.99 -4.24
C ALA A 211 4.26 -18.75 -3.88
N LEU A 212 4.92 -19.39 -4.86
CA LEU A 212 6.19 -20.09 -4.66
C LEU A 212 7.30 -19.15 -4.16
N VAL A 213 7.46 -17.97 -4.77
CA VAL A 213 8.43 -16.95 -4.33
C VAL A 213 8.04 -16.36 -2.96
N THR A 214 6.75 -16.28 -2.65
CA THR A 214 6.27 -15.86 -1.32
C THR A 214 6.66 -16.88 -0.25
N HIS A 215 6.51 -18.20 -0.51
CA HIS A 215 7.01 -19.24 0.40
C HIS A 215 8.54 -19.20 0.62
N MET A 216 9.33 -18.81 -0.41
CA MET A 216 10.77 -18.59 -0.25
C MET A 216 11.07 -17.41 0.69
N HIS A 217 10.31 -16.31 0.56
CA HIS A 217 10.42 -15.12 1.41
C HIS A 217 10.03 -15.41 2.87
N ASP A 218 8.90 -16.08 3.11
CA ASP A 218 8.44 -16.44 4.45
C ASP A 218 9.43 -17.35 5.17
N ARG A 219 9.98 -18.36 4.46
CA ARG A 219 11.05 -19.21 5.00
C ARG A 219 12.29 -18.40 5.34
N LEU A 220 12.70 -17.47 4.48
CA LEU A 220 13.87 -16.61 4.74
C LEU A 220 13.68 -15.75 5.99
N ILE A 221 12.45 -15.24 6.23
CA ILE A 221 12.11 -14.53 7.47
C ILE A 221 12.28 -15.45 8.69
N VAL A 222 11.73 -16.66 8.68
CA VAL A 222 11.87 -17.63 9.79
C VAL A 222 13.35 -17.96 10.06
N MET A 223 14.17 -18.12 9.01
CA MET A 223 15.60 -18.40 9.14
C MET A 223 16.41 -17.20 9.63
N LYS A 224 16.11 -15.97 9.21
CA LYS A 224 16.72 -14.75 9.79
C LYS A 224 16.31 -14.56 11.26
N GLN A 225 15.06 -14.87 11.62
CA GLN A 225 14.59 -14.78 13.01
C GLN A 225 15.30 -15.78 13.94
N SER A 226 15.56 -17.00 13.50
CA SER A 226 16.29 -18.00 14.31
C SER A 226 17.80 -17.75 14.41
N GLN A 227 18.38 -16.96 13.51
CA GLN A 227 19.79 -16.56 13.54
C GLN A 227 20.09 -15.32 14.41
N ASN A 228 19.06 -14.53 14.77
CA ASN A 228 19.23 -13.33 15.59
C ASN A 228 19.57 -13.68 17.05
N CYS A 229 20.86 -13.71 17.38
CA CYS A 229 21.38 -14.05 18.70
C CYS A 229 21.24 -12.90 19.75
N SER A 230 20.12 -12.18 19.73
CA SER A 230 19.78 -11.17 20.75
C SER A 230 19.01 -11.82 21.91
N PRO A 231 19.32 -11.50 23.19
CA PRO A 231 18.65 -12.11 24.34
C PRO A 231 17.18 -11.69 24.52
N VAL A 232 16.72 -10.72 23.71
CA VAL A 232 15.32 -10.30 23.60
C VAL A 232 14.95 -10.33 22.11
N PRO A 233 13.77 -10.86 21.72
CA PRO A 233 13.31 -10.81 20.34
C PRO A 233 12.97 -9.38 19.91
N ILE A 234 13.42 -8.99 18.71
CA ILE A 234 13.15 -7.66 18.13
C ILE A 234 11.69 -7.59 17.64
N PRO A 235 10.89 -6.57 18.01
CA PRO A 235 9.54 -6.38 17.48
C PRO A 235 9.53 -6.25 15.95
N PRO A 236 8.65 -6.97 15.21
CA PRO A 236 8.65 -6.96 13.75
C PRO A 236 8.51 -5.57 13.10
N ASP A 237 7.75 -4.66 13.71
CA ASP A 237 7.54 -3.30 13.22
C ASP A 237 8.79 -2.40 13.31
N PHE A 238 9.84 -2.85 14.02
CA PHE A 238 11.13 -2.17 14.11
C PHE A 238 12.14 -2.66 13.06
N CYS A 239 11.85 -3.76 12.36
CA CYS A 239 12.68 -4.28 11.29
C CYS A 239 12.29 -3.71 9.92
N CYS A 240 13.27 -3.42 9.08
CA CYS A 240 13.06 -3.01 7.70
C CYS A 240 12.58 -4.22 6.87
N PRO A 241 11.44 -4.15 6.14
CA PRO A 241 10.98 -5.27 5.31
C PRO A 241 11.90 -5.64 4.14
N LEU A 242 12.90 -4.81 3.79
CA LEU A 242 13.89 -5.10 2.75
C LEU A 242 15.15 -5.82 3.26
N SER A 243 15.67 -5.47 4.45
CA SER A 243 16.87 -6.12 5.02
C SER A 243 16.56 -7.21 6.05
N LEU A 244 15.34 -7.22 6.59
CA LEU A 244 14.91 -8.02 7.75
C LEU A 244 15.69 -7.70 9.03
N GLU A 245 16.26 -6.50 9.12
CA GLU A 245 17.11 -6.02 10.22
C GLU A 245 16.56 -4.72 10.83
N LEU A 246 16.97 -4.44 12.07
CA LEU A 246 16.54 -3.27 12.85
C LEU A 246 16.83 -1.95 12.12
N MET A 247 15.84 -1.07 12.01
CA MET A 247 15.98 0.22 11.32
C MET A 247 16.79 1.24 12.12
N THR A 248 17.77 1.87 11.47
CA THR A 248 18.62 2.94 12.01
C THR A 248 18.20 4.32 11.52
N ASP A 249 17.75 4.44 10.28
CA ASP A 249 17.11 5.64 9.74
C ASP A 249 15.79 5.28 9.02
N PRO A 250 14.72 4.98 9.79
CA PRO A 250 13.42 4.61 9.23
C PRO A 250 12.79 5.77 8.43
N VAL A 251 12.26 5.47 7.25
CA VAL A 251 11.56 6.39 6.34
C VAL A 251 10.26 5.76 5.81
N ILE A 252 9.26 6.60 5.55
CA ILE A 252 7.95 6.23 5.01
C ILE A 252 7.91 6.51 3.50
N VAL A 253 7.36 5.56 2.73
CA VAL A 253 7.03 5.70 1.29
C VAL A 253 5.55 6.03 1.08
N ALA A 254 5.14 6.32 -0.16
CA ALA A 254 3.76 6.68 -0.52
C ALA A 254 2.67 5.69 -0.07
N SER A 255 3.00 4.40 0.12
CA SER A 255 2.08 3.36 0.62
C SER A 255 1.90 3.36 2.15
N GLY A 256 2.58 4.25 2.88
CA GLY A 256 2.55 4.31 4.35
C GLY A 256 3.42 3.27 5.06
N GLN A 257 4.06 2.34 4.33
CA GLN A 257 5.03 1.41 4.92
C GLN A 257 6.35 2.11 5.26
N THR A 258 7.01 1.65 6.32
CA THR A 258 8.30 2.18 6.80
C THR A 258 9.45 1.21 6.48
N TYR A 259 10.60 1.75 6.09
CA TYR A 259 11.80 1.03 5.68
C TYR A 259 13.06 1.74 6.17
N GLU A 260 14.20 1.05 6.28
CA GLU A 260 15.52 1.68 6.39
C GLU A 260 15.84 2.46 5.09
N ARG A 261 16.25 3.74 5.21
CA ARG A 261 16.47 4.65 4.07
C ARG A 261 17.40 4.05 3.03
N ALA A 262 18.51 3.44 3.44
CA ALA A 262 19.52 2.92 2.50
C ALA A 262 18.92 1.90 1.53
N PHE A 263 18.15 0.94 2.04
CA PHE A 263 17.57 -0.14 1.23
C PHE A 263 16.43 0.34 0.34
N ILE A 264 15.52 1.18 0.86
CA ILE A 264 14.39 1.68 0.05
C ILE A 264 14.83 2.76 -0.95
N LYS A 265 15.92 3.50 -0.66
CA LYS A 265 16.56 4.37 -1.66
C LYS A 265 17.18 3.53 -2.78
N ASN A 266 17.95 2.48 -2.46
CA ASN A 266 18.51 1.56 -3.46
C ASN A 266 17.39 0.97 -4.36
N TRP A 267 16.29 0.52 -3.77
CA TRP A 267 15.11 0.03 -4.49
C TRP A 267 14.52 1.07 -5.48
N ILE A 268 14.36 2.33 -5.04
CA ILE A 268 13.86 3.41 -5.89
C ILE A 268 14.88 3.84 -6.96
N ASP A 269 16.17 3.88 -6.63
CA ASP A 269 17.26 4.23 -7.55
C ASP A 269 17.44 3.15 -8.65
N LEU A 270 17.06 1.89 -8.36
CA LEU A 270 16.91 0.81 -9.35
C LEU A 270 15.65 0.98 -10.24
N GLY A 271 14.87 2.04 -10.08
CA GLY A 271 13.67 2.34 -10.89
C GLY A 271 12.39 1.62 -10.43
N LEU A 272 12.40 0.91 -9.30
CA LEU A 272 11.23 0.15 -8.83
C LEU A 272 10.24 1.07 -8.11
N THR A 273 9.27 1.61 -8.85
CA THR A 273 8.21 2.49 -8.34
C THR A 273 7.07 1.74 -7.63
N VAL A 274 7.32 0.54 -7.13
CA VAL A 274 6.33 -0.34 -6.45
C VAL A 274 6.74 -0.54 -5.00
N CYS A 275 5.76 -0.59 -4.09
CA CYS A 275 5.99 -0.86 -2.66
C CYS A 275 6.44 -2.32 -2.45
N PRO A 276 7.64 -2.60 -1.88
CA PRO A 276 8.12 -3.97 -1.69
C PRO A 276 7.17 -4.87 -0.88
N LYS A 277 6.43 -4.30 0.10
CA LYS A 277 5.61 -5.07 1.06
C LYS A 277 4.12 -5.12 0.72
N THR A 278 3.59 -4.14 -0.01
CA THR A 278 2.16 -4.12 -0.40
C THR A 278 1.93 -4.37 -1.90
N ARG A 279 3.01 -4.49 -2.69
CA ARG A 279 3.02 -4.62 -4.16
C ARG A 279 2.26 -3.54 -4.94
N GLN A 280 1.81 -2.48 -4.26
CA GLN A 280 1.12 -1.35 -4.86
C GLN A 280 2.10 -0.32 -5.42
N THR A 281 1.79 0.21 -6.60
CA THR A 281 2.51 1.33 -7.22
C THR A 281 2.52 2.56 -6.30
N LEU A 282 3.72 3.12 -6.07
CA LEU A 282 3.94 4.28 -5.23
C LEU A 282 3.51 5.56 -5.96
N ALA A 283 2.53 6.28 -5.39
CA ALA A 283 2.06 7.55 -5.95
C ALA A 283 3.15 8.66 -5.98
N HIS A 284 4.25 8.51 -5.24
CA HIS A 284 5.46 9.31 -5.34
C HIS A 284 6.68 8.59 -4.74
N ILE A 285 7.87 8.94 -5.21
CA ILE A 285 9.16 8.39 -4.72
C ILE A 285 9.73 9.11 -3.48
N ASN A 286 9.01 10.08 -2.90
CA ASN A 286 9.48 10.85 -1.75
C ASN A 286 9.64 9.97 -0.49
N LEU A 287 10.84 9.98 0.11
CA LEU A 287 11.18 9.27 1.35
C LEU A 287 11.06 10.20 2.57
N ILE A 288 10.00 10.05 3.36
CA ILE A 288 9.69 10.91 4.51
C ILE A 288 10.34 10.32 5.78
N PRO A 289 11.21 11.03 6.53
CA PRO A 289 11.79 10.50 7.77
C PRO A 289 10.71 10.13 8.82
N ASN A 290 10.79 8.92 9.37
CA ASN A 290 9.88 8.44 10.42
C ASN A 290 10.53 8.61 11.80
N TYR A 291 10.58 9.85 12.28
CA TYR A 291 11.18 10.18 13.58
C TYR A 291 10.49 9.45 14.75
N THR A 292 9.18 9.16 14.64
CA THR A 292 8.42 8.41 15.66
C THR A 292 8.95 6.98 15.81
N VAL A 293 9.07 6.23 14.70
CA VAL A 293 9.65 4.87 14.74
C VAL A 293 11.12 4.92 15.15
N LYS A 294 11.88 5.94 14.73
CA LYS A 294 13.27 6.13 15.16
C LYS A 294 13.41 6.29 16.67
N ALA A 295 12.53 7.07 17.30
CA ALA A 295 12.50 7.27 18.75
C ALA A 295 12.02 6.02 19.51
N LEU A 296 11.02 5.30 19.00
CA LEU A 296 10.56 4.03 19.58
C LEU A 296 11.65 2.96 19.56
N ILE A 297 12.39 2.85 18.45
CA ILE A 297 13.53 1.94 18.32
C ILE A 297 14.65 2.30 19.30
N ALA A 298 15.00 3.59 19.43
CA ALA A 298 16.03 4.04 20.37
C ALA A 298 15.66 3.69 21.82
N ASN A 299 14.44 4.02 22.26
CA ASN A 299 13.94 3.71 23.60
C ASN A 299 13.90 2.18 23.87
N TRP A 300 13.48 1.39 22.88
CA TRP A 300 13.51 -0.08 22.98
C TRP A 300 14.96 -0.62 23.09
N CYS A 301 15.89 -0.07 22.33
CA CYS A 301 17.31 -0.44 22.39
C CYS A 301 17.92 -0.14 23.75
N GLU A 302 17.69 1.06 24.30
CA GLU A 302 18.12 1.47 25.64
C GLU A 302 17.52 0.54 26.71
N SER A 303 16.20 0.31 26.67
CA SER A 303 15.47 -0.53 27.61
C SER A 303 15.95 -1.99 27.64
N ASN A 304 16.45 -2.51 26.52
CA ASN A 304 16.86 -3.92 26.36
C ASN A 304 18.39 -4.10 26.25
N ASN A 305 19.19 -3.05 26.50
CA ASN A 305 20.65 -3.04 26.33
C ASN A 305 21.15 -3.45 24.92
N VAL A 306 20.32 -3.31 23.89
CA VAL A 306 20.69 -3.61 22.50
C VAL A 306 21.43 -2.40 21.94
N LYS A 307 22.71 -2.58 21.58
CA LYS A 307 23.48 -1.52 20.92
C LYS A 307 22.96 -1.32 19.50
N LEU A 308 22.49 -0.11 19.20
CA LEU A 308 22.15 0.30 17.84
C LEU A 308 23.35 0.08 16.89
N PRO A 309 23.16 -0.55 15.72
CA PRO A 309 24.22 -0.70 14.75
C PRO A 309 24.63 0.67 14.19
N ASP A 310 25.94 0.80 13.97
CA ASP A 310 26.62 1.98 13.46
C ASP A 310 26.11 2.31 12.03
N PRO A 311 25.59 3.53 11.76
CA PRO A 311 24.98 3.87 10.47
C PRO A 311 25.96 3.85 9.28
N MET A 312 27.27 3.78 9.53
CA MET A 312 28.29 3.58 8.47
C MET A 312 28.55 2.11 8.14
N LYS A 313 27.99 1.14 8.91
CA LYS A 313 28.24 -0.30 8.73
C LYS A 313 27.12 -1.05 8.03
N SER A 314 25.89 -0.54 8.07
CA SER A 314 24.72 -1.11 7.38
C SER A 314 24.88 -1.21 5.85
N VAL A 315 25.77 -0.41 5.26
CA VAL A 315 26.08 -0.44 3.81
C VAL A 315 27.01 -1.60 3.42
N ASN A 316 27.79 -2.16 4.36
CA ASN A 316 28.78 -3.22 4.08
C ASN A 316 28.28 -4.64 4.43
N LEU A 317 27.02 -4.80 4.82
CA LEU A 317 26.39 -6.09 5.13
C LEU A 317 25.65 -6.73 3.94
N THR A 318 25.94 -6.28 2.72
CA THR A 318 25.57 -6.97 1.47
C THR A 318 26.38 -8.25 1.21
N GLN A 319 26.94 -8.87 2.25
CA GLN A 319 27.63 -10.16 2.11
C GLN A 319 26.59 -11.26 1.85
N SER A 320 26.82 -12.02 0.79
CA SER A 320 25.99 -13.16 0.39
C SER A 320 26.15 -14.31 1.39
N SER A 321 25.37 -14.28 2.46
CA SER A 321 25.22 -15.44 3.36
C SER A 321 24.65 -16.63 2.58
N PRO A 322 25.24 -17.83 2.66
CA PRO A 322 24.68 -19.05 2.07
C PRO A 322 23.47 -19.51 2.89
N LEU A 323 22.34 -18.82 2.70
CA LEU A 323 21.17 -18.84 3.58
C LEU A 323 20.39 -20.17 3.61
N LEU A 324 20.84 -21.18 2.87
CA LEU A 324 20.11 -22.43 2.64
C LEU A 324 21.00 -23.69 2.79
N ALA A 325 22.16 -23.56 3.43
CA ALA A 325 23.00 -24.71 3.81
C ALA A 325 22.26 -25.72 4.71
N HIS A 326 22.57 -27.01 4.55
CA HIS A 326 21.89 -28.10 5.25
C HIS A 326 22.04 -28.01 6.78
N ALA A 327 20.91 -28.09 7.50
CA ALA A 327 20.91 -28.37 8.93
C ALA A 327 21.13 -29.88 9.15
N GLU A 328 22.30 -30.26 9.69
CA GLU A 328 22.53 -31.65 10.11
C GLU A 328 21.66 -32.03 11.33
N SER A 329 21.34 -33.32 11.44
CA SER A 329 20.35 -33.83 12.38
C SER A 329 20.85 -33.82 13.84
N GLY A 330 20.23 -32.99 14.68
CA GLY A 330 20.48 -32.93 16.12
C GLY A 330 19.45 -33.69 16.94
N ALA A 331 19.71 -34.95 17.28
CA ALA A 331 18.90 -35.71 18.25
C ALA A 331 19.38 -35.43 19.69
N PRO A 332 18.50 -35.06 20.64
CA PRO A 332 18.91 -34.68 21.99
C PRO A 332 18.97 -35.86 22.97
N ARG A 333 20.05 -35.96 23.76
CA ARG A 333 20.07 -36.60 25.10
C ARG A 333 21.11 -35.96 26.03
N ASP A 334 20.59 -35.40 27.13
CA ASP A 334 21.10 -35.40 28.52
C ASP A 334 22.61 -35.69 28.75
N SER A 335 23.36 -34.87 29.50
CA SER A 335 23.07 -34.65 30.92
C SER A 335 24.09 -33.73 31.65
N ASN A 336 23.56 -32.93 32.58
CA ASN A 336 24.08 -32.56 33.92
C ASN A 336 25.46 -31.86 34.17
N ILE A 337 25.41 -31.01 35.23
CA ILE A 337 26.48 -30.50 36.12
C ILE A 337 27.18 -29.17 35.74
N LEU A 338 27.35 -28.33 36.79
CA LEU A 338 27.95 -26.99 36.79
C LEU A 338 29.42 -27.05 37.34
N PRO A 339 30.09 -25.96 37.79
CA PRO A 339 31.11 -25.33 36.94
C PRO A 339 32.51 -25.27 37.58
N ALA A 340 33.58 -25.23 36.77
CA ALA A 340 34.95 -25.09 37.26
C ALA A 340 35.81 -24.10 36.44
N SER A 341 36.70 -23.40 37.16
CA SER A 341 37.53 -22.27 36.68
C SER A 341 38.96 -22.68 36.29
N ARG A 342 39.70 -21.76 35.62
CA ARG A 342 41.15 -21.82 35.25
C ARG A 342 41.50 -22.90 34.20
N GLY A 343 42.35 -22.68 33.20
CA GLY A 343 43.34 -21.65 32.92
C GLY A 343 44.40 -22.21 31.94
N ASN A 344 45.27 -21.33 31.44
CA ASN A 344 46.55 -21.61 30.75
C ASN A 344 46.56 -22.25 29.33
N GLN A 345 47.22 -21.52 28.43
CA GLN A 345 48.02 -21.99 27.28
C GLN A 345 49.25 -22.84 27.73
N PRO A 346 50.16 -23.35 26.85
CA PRO A 346 50.16 -23.42 25.37
C PRO A 346 50.54 -24.84 24.81
N MET A 347 50.83 -24.89 23.49
CA MET A 347 51.92 -25.65 22.81
C MET A 347 51.54 -26.69 21.74
N LEU A 348 52.26 -26.59 20.61
CA LEU A 348 52.51 -27.63 19.59
C LEU A 348 53.52 -28.66 20.13
N PRO A 349 53.67 -29.85 19.50
CA PRO A 349 54.81 -30.03 18.58
C PRO A 349 54.55 -30.93 17.34
N GLU A 350 55.34 -30.69 16.27
CA GLU A 350 56.13 -31.64 15.43
C GLU A 350 55.59 -33.04 15.02
N SER A 351 56.03 -33.71 13.93
CA SER A 351 56.82 -33.41 12.70
C SER A 351 56.60 -34.63 11.72
N THR A 352 56.95 -34.67 10.42
CA THR A 352 58.28 -34.75 9.79
C THR A 352 58.18 -34.91 8.24
N LEU A 353 59.17 -34.41 7.47
CA LEU A 353 59.86 -35.01 6.28
C LEU A 353 59.05 -35.60 5.07
N SER A 354 59.53 -35.67 3.81
CA SER A 354 60.51 -34.93 2.95
C SER A 354 60.57 -35.60 1.54
N ILE A 355 61.44 -35.13 0.61
CA ILE A 355 61.74 -35.65 -0.77
C ILE A 355 60.72 -35.17 -1.86
N GLY A 356 61.11 -34.76 -3.08
CA GLY A 356 62.45 -34.54 -3.69
C GLY A 356 62.37 -34.14 -5.19
N LEU A 357 63.41 -33.46 -5.73
CA LEU A 357 63.50 -32.90 -7.11
C LEU A 357 64.54 -33.63 -7.98
N PRO A 358 64.37 -33.68 -9.32
CA PRO A 358 65.15 -32.84 -10.28
C PRO A 358 64.29 -32.35 -11.49
N GLY A 359 64.57 -31.29 -12.28
CA GLY A 359 65.78 -30.90 -13.05
C GLY A 359 65.58 -31.22 -14.57
N LYS A 360 65.98 -30.46 -15.61
CA LYS A 360 66.84 -29.26 -15.81
C LYS A 360 66.63 -28.65 -17.24
N ASN A 361 66.99 -27.36 -17.44
CA ASN A 361 67.58 -26.74 -18.68
C ASN A 361 66.70 -26.55 -19.96
N LEU A 362 66.93 -25.64 -20.94
CA LEU A 362 67.98 -24.59 -21.21
C LEU A 362 67.55 -23.53 -22.29
N ILE A 363 68.28 -22.37 -22.40
CA ILE A 363 68.36 -21.34 -23.51
C ILE A 363 67.19 -20.28 -23.54
N SER A 364 67.34 -18.94 -23.39
CA SER A 364 68.26 -17.85 -23.83
C SER A 364 67.76 -17.11 -25.11
N SER A 365 67.82 -15.78 -25.34
CA SER A 365 68.09 -14.50 -24.59
C SER A 365 67.66 -13.30 -25.48
N GLY A 366 67.65 -12.00 -25.10
CA GLY A 366 67.88 -11.30 -23.82
C GLY A 366 68.66 -9.95 -23.95
N GLY A 367 68.06 -8.80 -23.58
CA GLY A 367 68.71 -7.44 -23.45
C GLY A 367 68.24 -6.39 -24.47
N SER A 368 68.39 -5.06 -24.29
CA SER A 368 68.78 -4.14 -23.17
C SER A 368 68.39 -2.69 -23.58
N HIS A 369 68.27 -1.60 -22.78
CA HIS A 369 68.76 -1.10 -21.47
C HIS A 369 67.66 -0.21 -20.81
N GLN A 370 67.63 0.26 -19.53
CA GLN A 370 68.52 0.25 -18.35
C GLN A 370 69.34 1.54 -18.00
N GLU A 371 68.68 2.60 -17.47
CA GLU A 371 69.26 3.68 -16.60
C GLU A 371 68.12 4.43 -15.83
N GLY A 372 68.23 4.96 -14.60
CA GLY A 372 69.28 4.73 -13.59
C GLY A 372 69.44 5.78 -12.46
N THR A 373 68.59 5.77 -11.39
CA THR A 373 68.89 6.28 -10.00
C THR A 373 69.24 7.79 -9.76
N SER A 374 69.00 8.47 -8.62
CA SER A 374 68.13 8.26 -7.44
C SER A 374 67.63 9.61 -6.79
N PRO A 375 67.86 10.03 -5.50
CA PRO A 375 66.71 10.44 -4.67
C PRO A 375 66.82 11.74 -3.85
N SER A 376 65.70 12.22 -3.25
CA SER A 376 65.70 12.78 -1.88
C SER A 376 64.30 12.98 -1.24
N HIS A 377 64.27 12.81 0.09
CA HIS A 377 63.18 12.94 1.07
C HIS A 377 63.10 14.37 1.69
N PRO A 378 62.21 14.68 2.67
CA PRO A 378 60.77 14.40 2.82
C PRO A 378 59.95 15.55 3.52
N ARG A 379 58.68 15.28 3.89
CA ARG A 379 57.87 15.94 4.98
C ARG A 379 57.47 17.42 4.77
N SER A 380 56.53 18.02 5.52
CA SER A 380 55.25 17.58 6.13
C SER A 380 54.57 18.79 6.79
N SER A 381 53.23 18.91 6.72
CA SER A 381 52.34 19.70 7.63
C SER A 381 52.61 21.23 7.77
N SER A 382 51.69 22.10 8.21
CA SER A 382 50.20 22.17 8.19
C SER A 382 49.76 23.56 8.72
N GLU A 383 48.47 23.92 8.54
CA GLU A 383 47.74 25.02 9.24
C GLU A 383 48.07 26.50 8.93
N GLY A 384 47.18 27.42 9.37
CA GLY A 384 47.27 28.89 9.25
C GLY A 384 46.77 29.47 7.91
N SER A 385 45.53 29.96 7.71
CA SER A 385 44.42 30.46 8.55
C SER A 385 44.41 31.98 8.87
N LEU A 386 43.22 32.58 8.66
CA LEU A 386 42.66 33.86 9.19
C LEU A 386 42.88 35.25 8.54
N SER A 387 41.82 36.06 8.74
CA SER A 387 41.70 37.54 8.82
C SER A 387 41.73 38.44 7.57
N ASP A 388 40.51 38.75 7.08
CA ASP A 388 39.86 40.08 7.14
C ASP A 388 40.69 41.38 7.12
N VAL A 389 40.38 42.26 6.15
CA VAL A 389 40.24 43.72 6.34
C VAL A 389 39.04 44.22 5.53
N ALA A 390 38.20 45.09 6.11
CA ALA A 390 37.06 45.73 5.43
C ALA A 390 37.39 47.16 4.96
N GLY A 391 36.70 47.67 3.92
CA GLY A 391 36.92 49.04 3.44
C GLY A 391 35.86 49.55 2.43
N ASN A 392 35.08 50.56 2.85
CA ASN A 392 34.04 51.24 2.08
C ASN A 392 34.53 51.95 0.80
N GLY A 393 33.65 52.16 -0.19
CA GLY A 393 33.89 53.13 -1.28
C GLY A 393 32.76 53.28 -2.31
N HIS A 394 32.08 54.43 -2.32
CA HIS A 394 31.07 54.84 -3.32
C HIS A 394 31.63 54.99 -4.75
N GLY A 395 30.79 54.94 -5.81
CA GLY A 395 31.14 55.60 -7.08
C GLY A 395 30.42 55.22 -8.39
N LEU A 396 29.15 55.64 -8.54
CA LEU A 396 28.42 55.98 -9.79
C LEU A 396 29.00 55.66 -11.20
N ASP A 397 28.26 54.80 -11.92
CA ASP A 397 27.57 55.08 -13.21
C ASP A 397 28.36 55.26 -14.55
N ILE A 398 27.60 55.22 -15.67
CA ILE A 398 27.98 55.30 -17.10
C ILE A 398 28.56 53.97 -17.67
N GLY A 399 28.02 53.37 -18.74
CA GLY A 399 26.85 53.77 -19.54
C GLY A 399 26.41 52.74 -20.61
N ARG A 400 25.23 52.99 -21.19
CA ARG A 400 24.48 52.19 -22.21
C ARG A 400 25.30 51.91 -23.50
N ILE A 401 24.96 50.89 -24.33
CA ILE A 401 23.88 50.82 -25.35
C ILE A 401 23.72 49.33 -25.76
N SER A 402 22.57 48.66 -26.00
CA SER A 402 21.14 48.97 -26.29
C SER A 402 20.73 48.87 -27.77
N LEU A 403 19.80 47.95 -28.06
CA LEU A 403 18.97 47.86 -29.28
C LEU A 403 17.54 47.52 -28.77
N MET A 404 16.55 48.42 -28.91
CA MET A 404 15.61 48.51 -30.06
C MET A 404 14.75 47.24 -30.19
N SER A 405 13.41 47.19 -30.20
CA SER A 405 12.24 48.11 -30.37
C SER A 405 11.19 47.23 -31.11
N SER A 406 9.87 47.45 -31.21
CA SER A 406 8.92 48.49 -30.76
C SER A 406 7.49 47.99 -31.07
N GLU A 407 6.45 48.50 -30.39
CA GLU A 407 5.22 49.09 -31.00
C GLU A 407 4.28 49.68 -29.92
N ASP A 408 3.23 50.41 -30.31
CA ASP A 408 2.62 51.50 -29.51
C ASP A 408 1.10 51.74 -29.79
N ARG A 409 0.42 52.47 -28.86
CA ARG A 409 -0.81 53.31 -28.99
C ARG A 409 -2.23 52.83 -28.59
N LEU A 410 -3.00 53.88 -28.21
CA LEU A 410 -4.48 54.04 -28.06
C LEU A 410 -5.12 53.45 -26.78
N ALA A 411 -6.04 54.14 -26.06
CA ALA A 411 -6.43 55.56 -26.04
C ALA A 411 -7.20 55.92 -24.72
N ASN A 412 -7.35 57.21 -24.40
CA ASN A 412 -8.05 57.72 -23.21
C ASN A 412 -9.59 57.76 -23.35
N LEU A 413 -10.31 57.79 -22.21
CA LEU A 413 -11.38 58.77 -21.94
C LEU A 413 -11.70 58.85 -20.42
N GLU A 414 -12.36 59.93 -20.01
CA GLU A 414 -12.62 60.31 -18.61
C GLU A 414 -14.12 60.25 -18.25
N GLU A 415 -14.44 60.12 -16.95
CA GLU A 415 -15.42 60.90 -16.15
C GLU A 415 -15.41 60.33 -14.70
N ARG A 416 -15.25 61.10 -13.60
CA ARG A 416 -16.07 62.18 -13.01
C ARG A 416 -17.44 61.67 -12.52
N GLY A 417 -17.82 61.74 -11.24
CA GLY A 417 -17.14 62.19 -10.01
C GLY A 417 -18.18 62.52 -8.90
N MET A 418 -17.73 62.96 -7.71
CA MET A 418 -18.55 63.59 -6.63
C MET A 418 -19.60 62.68 -5.91
N ASP A 419 -19.98 62.88 -4.64
CA ASP A 419 -19.47 63.74 -3.55
C ASP A 419 -19.81 63.13 -2.16
N SER A 420 -19.27 63.73 -1.08
CA SER A 420 -19.76 63.89 0.32
C SER A 420 -20.85 62.96 0.90
N GLY A 421 -20.82 62.55 2.18
CA GLY A 421 -19.98 62.99 3.30
C GLY A 421 -20.85 63.26 4.56
N GLY A 422 -20.49 62.74 5.73
CA GLY A 422 -21.26 62.99 6.98
C GLY A 422 -21.09 61.95 8.10
N GLN A 423 -20.22 62.26 9.06
CA GLN A 423 -20.32 61.81 10.46
C GLN A 423 -21.12 62.88 11.25
N PRO A 424 -21.68 62.61 12.47
CA PRO A 424 -20.94 62.05 13.60
C PRO A 424 -21.74 61.11 14.57
N SER A 425 -21.09 60.77 15.67
CA SER A 425 -21.55 59.97 16.81
C SER A 425 -22.63 60.63 17.69
N MET A 426 -23.48 59.83 18.35
CA MET A 426 -23.49 59.64 19.82
C MET A 426 -24.58 58.64 20.28
N SER A 427 -24.37 58.05 21.47
CA SER A 427 -25.38 57.34 22.29
C SER A 427 -25.76 58.25 23.50
N PRO A 428 -26.72 57.95 24.44
CA PRO A 428 -27.28 56.63 24.82
C PRO A 428 -28.78 56.61 25.27
N SER A 429 -29.14 55.55 26.00
CA SER A 429 -30.17 55.44 27.09
C SER A 429 -31.68 55.45 26.83
N ARG A 430 -32.29 54.26 27.08
CA ARG A 430 -33.33 53.94 28.11
C ARG A 430 -34.72 54.63 28.09
N ASN A 431 -35.77 53.83 27.85
CA ASN A 431 -37.03 53.64 28.64
C ASN A 431 -37.90 52.60 27.90
N GLU A 432 -38.49 51.55 28.50
CA GLU A 432 -39.48 51.39 29.59
C GLU A 432 -40.96 51.34 29.11
N PHE A 433 -41.80 50.61 29.88
CA PHE A 433 -43.26 50.35 29.71
C PHE A 433 -43.67 49.41 28.55
N SER A 434 -44.61 48.46 28.72
CA SER A 434 -45.14 47.84 29.97
C SER A 434 -46.02 46.60 29.70
N ASN A 435 -46.08 45.69 30.70
CA ASN A 435 -47.24 44.88 31.14
C ASN A 435 -47.92 43.92 30.12
N ALA A 436 -48.76 42.94 30.50
CA ALA A 436 -48.92 41.99 31.63
C ALA A 436 -49.98 40.95 31.14
N ILE A 437 -50.38 39.82 31.74
CA ILE A 437 -50.66 39.32 33.11
C ILE A 437 -50.49 37.76 32.99
N GLY A 438 -49.90 37.00 33.92
CA GLY A 438 -50.47 36.50 35.20
C GLY A 438 -51.33 35.23 34.99
N ALA A 439 -51.41 34.24 35.90
CA ALA A 439 -50.95 34.11 37.29
C ALA A 439 -50.36 32.67 37.51
N ASP A 440 -49.41 32.45 38.44
CA ASP A 440 -49.56 31.95 39.84
C ASP A 440 -50.24 30.56 39.99
N GLU A 441 -49.97 29.72 40.99
CA GLU A 441 -49.26 29.86 42.29
C GLU A 441 -48.09 28.80 42.37
N GLN A 442 -47.00 28.88 43.16
CA GLN A 442 -46.79 29.12 44.61
C GLN A 442 -47.59 28.11 45.48
N LEU A 443 -47.12 27.50 46.58
CA LEU A 443 -46.04 27.66 47.58
C LEU A 443 -45.47 26.23 47.88
N SER A 444 -44.38 25.93 48.59
CA SER A 444 -43.20 26.59 49.22
C SER A 444 -42.16 25.46 49.49
N HIS A 445 -41.09 25.47 50.30
CA HIS A 445 -40.43 26.36 51.29
C HIS A 445 -38.91 25.97 51.31
N GLY A 446 -38.09 26.42 52.28
CA GLY A 446 -36.72 25.89 52.47
C GLY A 446 -36.08 26.29 53.81
N HIS A 447 -34.89 25.73 54.15
CA HIS A 447 -33.82 26.34 54.97
C HIS A 447 -32.63 25.38 55.26
N THR A 448 -31.39 25.85 54.99
CA THR A 448 -30.09 25.60 55.71
C THR A 448 -29.76 24.21 56.29
N ARG A 449 -28.57 23.63 56.03
CA ARG A 449 -27.32 23.94 56.78
C ARG A 449 -26.02 23.36 56.18
N THR A 450 -24.90 23.78 56.78
CA THR A 450 -23.48 23.65 56.40
C THR A 450 -22.74 22.40 56.88
N ALA A 451 -21.54 22.19 56.30
CA ALA A 451 -20.41 21.35 56.77
C ALA A 451 -20.55 19.81 56.60
N SER A 452 -19.50 18.98 56.50
CA SER A 452 -18.08 19.03 56.01
C SER A 452 -17.27 17.98 56.78
N ALA A 453 -16.29 17.33 56.13
CA ALA A 453 -15.30 16.38 56.68
C ALA A 453 -15.85 15.01 57.21
N SER A 454 -15.09 13.91 57.31
CA SER A 454 -13.86 13.43 56.61
C SER A 454 -13.55 11.98 57.04
N SER A 455 -12.86 11.19 56.19
CA SER A 455 -12.03 10.00 56.55
C SER A 455 -12.68 8.78 57.24
N ALA A 456 -12.08 7.57 57.33
CA ALA A 456 -11.18 6.80 56.43
C ALA A 456 -10.93 5.37 57.01
N LEU A 457 -10.63 4.36 56.16
CA LEU A 457 -10.05 3.02 56.48
C LEU A 457 -10.96 2.09 57.34
N SER A 458 -10.76 0.77 57.52
CA SER A 458 -9.61 -0.16 57.29
C SER A 458 -10.05 -1.61 56.92
N ASN A 459 -9.10 -2.47 56.51
CA ASN A 459 -9.28 -3.91 56.18
C ASN A 459 -9.17 -4.89 57.39
N ALA A 460 -9.76 -6.10 57.27
CA ALA A 460 -9.27 -7.43 57.73
C ALA A 460 -10.41 -8.50 57.74
N ASN A 461 -10.23 -9.84 57.73
CA ASN A 461 -9.27 -10.80 57.13
C ASN A 461 -9.84 -12.26 57.26
N PHE A 462 -9.34 -13.22 56.44
CA PHE A 462 -9.22 -14.70 56.57
C PHE A 462 -9.79 -15.45 57.82
N SER A 463 -10.23 -16.72 57.87
CA SER A 463 -10.49 -17.93 57.00
C SER A 463 -10.93 -19.10 57.96
N PRO A 464 -10.86 -20.44 57.73
CA PRO A 464 -10.81 -21.33 56.53
C PRO A 464 -11.89 -22.48 56.53
N GLY A 465 -11.90 -23.39 55.53
CA GLY A 465 -12.58 -24.70 55.62
C GLY A 465 -12.87 -25.46 54.30
N THR A 466 -12.52 -26.76 54.23
CA THR A 466 -12.73 -27.75 53.12
C THR A 466 -13.19 -29.11 53.70
N PRO A 467 -13.48 -30.22 52.96
CA PRO A 467 -13.32 -30.52 51.51
C PRO A 467 -14.55 -31.18 50.82
N GLY A 468 -14.42 -31.56 49.52
CA GLY A 468 -15.32 -32.49 48.81
C GLY A 468 -15.09 -32.54 47.28
N ASP A 469 -14.78 -33.73 46.74
CA ASP A 469 -14.46 -34.01 45.32
C ASP A 469 -15.75 -34.19 44.45
N ALA A 470 -15.75 -34.37 43.11
CA ALA A 470 -14.68 -34.72 42.16
C ALA A 470 -15.01 -34.31 40.69
N ASN A 471 -13.98 -34.29 39.83
CA ASN A 471 -13.97 -34.37 38.34
C ASN A 471 -14.76 -33.27 37.53
N GLU A 472 -14.41 -32.96 36.27
CA GLU A 472 -13.45 -33.60 35.35
C GLU A 472 -12.62 -32.59 34.52
N VAL A 473 -11.64 -33.10 33.78
CA VAL A 473 -10.57 -32.35 33.09
C VAL A 473 -11.08 -31.56 31.88
N SER A 474 -10.68 -30.29 31.77
CA SER A 474 -10.65 -29.56 30.49
C SER A 474 -9.32 -29.83 29.76
N SER A 475 -9.39 -30.33 28.53
CA SER A 475 -8.25 -30.42 27.62
C SER A 475 -8.61 -29.75 26.28
N ALA A 476 -7.59 -29.18 25.62
CA ALA A 476 -7.76 -28.36 24.44
C ALA A 476 -7.50 -29.14 23.14
N SER A 477 -7.77 -28.43 22.03
CA SER A 477 -7.07 -28.51 20.73
C SER A 477 -7.69 -29.30 19.58
N THR A 478 -7.45 -28.72 18.39
CA THR A 478 -7.25 -29.35 17.07
C THR A 478 -8.45 -29.95 16.31
N TYR A 479 -8.61 -29.42 15.08
CA TYR A 479 -8.99 -30.08 13.82
C TYR A 479 -8.59 -31.58 13.73
N PRO A 480 -9.23 -32.46 12.91
CA PRO A 480 -9.28 -32.24 11.45
C PRO A 480 -10.40 -32.88 10.58
N THR A 481 -10.47 -32.36 9.35
CA THR A 481 -10.77 -32.99 8.03
C THR A 481 -11.83 -34.11 7.86
N ALA A 482 -12.75 -33.83 6.92
CA ALA A 482 -13.21 -34.69 5.81
C ALA A 482 -13.94 -36.03 6.07
N TYR A 483 -15.00 -36.30 5.28
CA TYR A 483 -14.99 -37.34 4.22
C TYR A 483 -16.21 -37.20 3.28
N ASN A 484 -16.12 -37.78 2.08
CA ASN A 484 -17.13 -37.71 1.01
C ASN A 484 -18.23 -38.78 1.19
N SER A 485 -19.39 -38.57 0.56
CA SER A 485 -20.16 -39.66 -0.07
C SER A 485 -21.09 -39.13 -1.16
N ASP A 486 -20.84 -39.51 -2.42
CA ASP A 486 -21.83 -39.41 -3.49
C ASP A 486 -23.00 -40.38 -3.26
N ASN A 487 -24.18 -40.06 -3.80
CA ASN A 487 -24.82 -41.00 -4.72
C ASN A 487 -25.89 -40.36 -5.61
N SER A 488 -26.03 -40.90 -6.82
CA SER A 488 -26.91 -40.39 -7.88
C SER A 488 -28.34 -40.96 -7.81
N GLY A 489 -29.30 -40.24 -8.41
CA GLY A 489 -30.71 -40.67 -8.48
C GLY A 489 -31.49 -39.93 -9.57
N GLU A 490 -31.26 -40.30 -10.83
CA GLU A 490 -31.99 -39.80 -12.00
C GLU A 490 -33.35 -40.52 -12.17
N VAL A 491 -34.38 -39.84 -12.74
CA VAL A 491 -35.31 -40.38 -13.77
C VAL A 491 -36.41 -39.37 -14.17
N THR A 492 -36.55 -39.21 -15.50
CA THR A 492 -37.60 -38.60 -16.34
C THR A 492 -39.07 -38.96 -16.01
N ALA A 493 -40.15 -38.27 -16.48
CA ALA A 493 -40.38 -36.98 -17.15
C ALA A 493 -41.92 -36.77 -17.34
N GLY A 494 -42.41 -35.58 -17.72
CA GLY A 494 -43.83 -35.35 -18.09
C GLY A 494 -44.24 -33.86 -18.28
N PRO A 495 -44.89 -33.44 -19.40
CA PRO A 495 -45.11 -32.00 -19.70
C PRO A 495 -46.62 -31.62 -19.94
N PRO A 496 -47.01 -30.56 -20.70
CA PRO A 496 -47.24 -29.20 -20.17
C PRO A 496 -48.61 -28.58 -20.58
N ALA A 497 -48.90 -27.32 -20.18
CA ALA A 497 -50.08 -26.59 -20.69
C ALA A 497 -49.92 -25.05 -20.80
N VAL A 498 -49.86 -24.57 -22.07
CA VAL A 498 -50.46 -23.35 -22.67
C VAL A 498 -50.20 -21.94 -22.05
N ALA A 499 -50.00 -20.95 -22.93
CA ALA A 499 -49.81 -19.52 -22.62
C ALA A 499 -50.72 -18.61 -23.47
N THR A 500 -50.80 -17.31 -23.12
CA THR A 500 -51.50 -16.27 -23.89
C THR A 500 -50.68 -14.97 -23.96
N LEU A 501 -50.71 -14.26 -25.09
CA LEU A 501 -49.94 -13.03 -25.40
C LEU A 501 -50.86 -11.92 -25.95
N ILE A 502 -50.58 -10.65 -25.63
CA ILE A 502 -51.09 -9.45 -26.33
C ILE A 502 -49.97 -8.38 -26.41
N THR A 503 -49.97 -7.54 -27.46
CA THR A 503 -48.90 -6.59 -27.85
C THR A 503 -49.36 -5.11 -27.90
N PRO A 504 -48.45 -4.10 -27.98
CA PRO A 504 -48.72 -2.69 -27.62
C PRO A 504 -48.96 -1.70 -28.80
N GLN A 505 -49.11 -0.39 -28.49
CA GLN A 505 -49.34 0.74 -29.41
C GLN A 505 -48.49 2.01 -29.10
N ARG A 506 -48.58 3.06 -29.95
CA ARG A 506 -47.58 4.14 -30.18
C ARG A 506 -47.84 5.55 -29.57
N GLU A 507 -46.79 6.39 -29.64
CA GLU A 507 -46.69 7.85 -29.34
C GLU A 507 -47.22 8.77 -30.48
N PRO A 508 -47.30 10.10 -30.24
CA PRO A 508 -46.70 11.12 -31.14
C PRO A 508 -45.99 12.33 -30.44
N GLU A 509 -45.54 13.34 -31.21
CA GLU A 509 -44.38 14.24 -30.93
C GLU A 509 -44.64 15.71 -30.44
N PHE A 510 -43.53 16.45 -30.20
CA PHE A 510 -43.32 17.85 -29.71
C PHE A 510 -43.23 18.91 -30.86
N PRO A 511 -42.69 20.19 -30.76
CA PRO A 511 -42.11 21.06 -29.67
C PRO A 511 -42.76 22.49 -29.66
N PRO A 512 -42.13 23.71 -29.54
CA PRO A 512 -40.84 24.22 -28.96
C PRO A 512 -40.93 25.54 -28.10
N ARG A 513 -39.75 26.14 -27.73
CA ARG A 513 -39.46 27.56 -27.26
C ARG A 513 -39.66 27.92 -25.77
N LEU A 514 -38.81 28.73 -25.10
CA LEU A 514 -37.45 29.29 -25.37
C LEU A 514 -36.69 29.61 -24.04
N GLU A 515 -35.36 29.77 -24.07
CA GLU A 515 -34.45 29.87 -22.90
C GLU A 515 -34.13 31.30 -22.38
N THR A 516 -33.49 31.40 -21.20
CA THR A 516 -32.49 32.46 -20.90
C THR A 516 -31.42 32.03 -19.85
N ARG A 517 -30.26 32.71 -19.87
CA ARG A 517 -28.99 32.52 -19.12
C ARG A 517 -29.13 32.39 -17.57
N SER A 518 -28.14 31.91 -16.80
CA SER A 518 -26.66 32.01 -16.95
C SER A 518 -25.85 30.86 -16.29
N ARG A 519 -24.52 30.83 -16.51
CA ARG A 519 -23.63 29.69 -16.20
C ARG A 519 -22.20 30.12 -15.81
N SER A 520 -21.74 29.76 -14.61
CA SER A 520 -20.31 29.85 -14.22
C SER A 520 -19.94 28.94 -13.03
N GLN A 521 -19.97 27.62 -13.23
CA GLN A 521 -19.30 26.65 -12.35
C GLN A 521 -18.60 25.58 -13.19
N SER A 522 -17.34 25.29 -12.85
CA SER A 522 -16.49 24.31 -13.54
C SER A 522 -16.57 22.94 -12.84
N ILE A 523 -17.48 22.09 -13.31
CA ILE A 523 -17.68 20.71 -12.83
C ILE A 523 -16.84 19.74 -13.64
N TRP A 524 -16.20 18.77 -12.97
CA TRP A 524 -15.49 17.66 -13.62
C TRP A 524 -16.45 16.82 -14.47
N ARG A 525 -16.22 16.74 -15.78
CA ARG A 525 -16.96 15.84 -16.66
C ARG A 525 -16.55 14.39 -16.41
N ARG A 526 -17.53 13.50 -16.25
CA ARG A 526 -17.40 12.09 -16.67
C ARG A 526 -17.81 11.99 -18.14
N PRO A 527 -17.15 11.17 -18.99
CA PRO A 527 -17.67 10.82 -20.31
C PRO A 527 -18.90 9.91 -20.21
N THR A 528 -19.81 9.97 -21.19
CA THR A 528 -20.92 9.01 -21.30
C THR A 528 -21.37 8.86 -22.75
N GLU A 529 -21.00 7.74 -23.37
CA GLU A 529 -21.72 7.16 -24.51
C GLU A 529 -21.96 5.68 -24.14
N ARG A 530 -23.20 5.16 -24.11
CA ARG A 530 -24.12 4.93 -25.24
C ARG A 530 -23.64 3.89 -26.26
N PHE A 531 -23.33 2.70 -25.77
CA PHE A 531 -23.69 1.46 -26.48
C PHE A 531 -24.64 0.62 -25.62
N VAL A 532 -25.64 0.01 -26.25
CA VAL A 532 -26.65 -0.84 -25.59
C VAL A 532 -26.72 -2.17 -26.33
N PRO A 533 -26.11 -3.25 -25.80
CA PRO A 533 -26.43 -4.61 -26.21
C PRO A 533 -27.85 -4.94 -25.75
N ARG A 534 -28.62 -5.63 -26.60
CA ARG A 534 -29.92 -6.20 -26.18
C ARG A 534 -29.67 -7.33 -25.18
N ILE A 535 -30.42 -7.34 -24.08
CA ILE A 535 -30.47 -8.51 -23.19
C ILE A 535 -31.11 -9.66 -23.95
N VAL A 536 -30.29 -10.67 -24.29
CA VAL A 536 -30.75 -12.01 -24.66
C VAL A 536 -30.54 -12.88 -23.42
N PRO A 537 -31.59 -13.48 -22.83
CA PRO A 537 -31.39 -14.41 -21.73
C PRO A 537 -30.88 -15.75 -22.30
N ASN A 538 -29.66 -16.13 -21.93
CA ASN A 538 -29.18 -17.50 -22.11
C ASN A 538 -28.51 -17.97 -20.80
N PRO A 539 -28.78 -19.19 -20.31
CA PRO A 539 -28.48 -19.53 -18.92
C PRO A 539 -27.09 -20.15 -18.74
N ALA A 540 -26.27 -19.55 -17.87
CA ALA A 540 -25.14 -20.21 -17.24
C ALA A 540 -25.56 -20.66 -15.82
N PHE A 541 -25.99 -21.91 -15.69
CA PHE A 541 -26.22 -22.54 -14.39
C PHE A 541 -24.90 -23.11 -13.88
N GLU A 542 -24.25 -22.46 -12.90
CA GLU A 542 -23.30 -23.15 -12.01
C GLU A 542 -23.03 -22.40 -10.69
N THR A 543 -23.05 -21.06 -10.66
CA THR A 543 -22.92 -20.27 -9.41
C THR A 543 -24.19 -20.19 -8.54
N ARG A 544 -25.27 -20.88 -8.93
CA ARG A 544 -26.62 -20.68 -8.35
C ARG A 544 -26.88 -21.45 -7.05
N ALA A 545 -26.11 -22.49 -6.75
CA ALA A 545 -26.35 -23.37 -5.60
C ALA A 545 -26.09 -22.67 -4.25
N ASP A 546 -24.85 -22.18 -4.04
CA ASP A 546 -24.42 -21.63 -2.75
C ASP A 546 -25.24 -20.39 -2.32
N HIS A 547 -25.61 -19.55 -3.28
CA HIS A 547 -26.46 -18.39 -3.05
C HIS A 547 -27.85 -18.80 -2.52
N SER A 548 -28.40 -19.93 -2.98
CA SER A 548 -29.69 -20.45 -2.51
C SER A 548 -29.60 -20.99 -1.08
N VAL A 549 -28.49 -21.63 -0.72
CA VAL A 549 -28.25 -22.13 0.66
C VAL A 549 -28.05 -20.95 1.62
N LEU A 550 -27.26 -19.95 1.21
CA LEU A 550 -27.05 -18.72 1.96
C LEU A 550 -28.35 -17.94 2.17
N GLU A 551 -29.15 -17.73 1.12
CA GLU A 551 -30.45 -17.03 1.24
C GLU A 551 -31.39 -17.77 2.19
N THR A 552 -31.43 -19.11 2.12
CA THR A 552 -32.26 -19.93 3.03
C THR A 552 -31.80 -19.79 4.48
N ASN A 553 -30.49 -19.82 4.74
CA ASN A 553 -29.93 -19.63 6.08
C ASN A 553 -30.22 -18.21 6.62
N VAL A 554 -30.01 -17.18 5.79
CA VAL A 554 -30.30 -15.78 6.15
C VAL A 554 -31.78 -15.55 6.40
N ARG A 555 -32.68 -16.17 5.62
CA ARG A 555 -34.14 -16.10 5.82
C ARG A 555 -34.55 -16.67 7.17
N ARG A 556 -34.02 -17.82 7.57
CA ARG A 556 -34.20 -18.37 8.92
C ARG A 556 -33.68 -17.43 10.01
N LEU A 557 -32.49 -16.84 9.84
CA LEU A 557 -31.95 -15.86 10.79
C LEU A 557 -32.84 -14.60 10.88
N VAL A 558 -33.48 -14.18 9.79
CA VAL A 558 -34.47 -13.08 9.77
C VAL A 558 -35.75 -13.45 10.51
N GLU A 559 -36.20 -14.71 10.42
CA GLU A 559 -37.31 -15.23 11.24
C GLU A 559 -36.92 -15.24 12.74
N ASP A 560 -35.71 -15.71 13.07
CA ASP A 560 -35.17 -15.71 14.43
C ASP A 560 -35.06 -14.29 15.05
N LEU A 561 -34.83 -13.24 14.24
CA LEU A 561 -34.88 -11.83 14.70
C LEU A 561 -36.27 -11.41 15.21
N THR A 562 -37.35 -12.08 14.77
CA THR A 562 -38.74 -11.80 15.21
C THR A 562 -39.18 -12.64 16.40
N SER A 563 -38.34 -13.59 16.84
CA SER A 563 -38.60 -14.47 17.98
C SER A 563 -38.82 -13.69 19.28
N THR A 564 -39.66 -14.22 20.17
CA THR A 564 -39.80 -13.69 21.53
C THR A 564 -38.67 -14.11 22.48
N SER A 565 -37.78 -15.02 22.04
CA SER A 565 -36.61 -15.44 22.80
C SER A 565 -35.43 -14.49 22.57
N LEU A 566 -34.94 -13.87 23.64
CA LEU A 566 -33.76 -13.01 23.61
C LEU A 566 -32.51 -13.78 23.14
N ASP A 567 -32.37 -15.06 23.47
CA ASP A 567 -31.21 -15.86 23.05
C ASP A 567 -31.26 -16.18 21.55
N ALA A 568 -32.46 -16.37 20.97
CA ALA A 568 -32.64 -16.50 19.53
C ALA A 568 -32.28 -15.19 18.80
N GLN A 569 -32.80 -14.05 19.29
CA GLN A 569 -32.44 -12.73 18.76
C GLN A 569 -30.93 -12.43 18.89
N ARG A 570 -30.30 -12.77 20.03
CA ARG A 570 -28.87 -12.53 20.26
C ARG A 570 -27.99 -13.42 19.37
N GLY A 571 -28.39 -14.67 19.17
CA GLY A 571 -27.76 -15.58 18.20
C GLY A 571 -27.88 -15.05 16.76
N ALA A 572 -29.09 -14.74 16.32
CA ALA A 572 -29.36 -14.28 14.96
C ALA A 572 -28.69 -12.93 14.63
N THR A 573 -28.73 -11.96 15.55
CA THR A 573 -28.01 -10.68 15.38
C THR A 573 -26.49 -10.88 15.32
N SER A 574 -25.91 -11.78 16.13
CA SER A 574 -24.47 -12.07 16.08
C SER A 574 -24.08 -12.77 14.77
N GLU A 575 -24.89 -13.71 14.28
CA GLU A 575 -24.60 -14.44 13.05
C GLU A 575 -24.73 -13.53 11.82
N LEU A 576 -25.77 -12.70 11.73
CA LEU A 576 -25.90 -11.69 10.67
C LEU A 576 -24.76 -10.66 10.71
N ARG A 577 -24.29 -10.27 11.90
CA ARG A 577 -23.08 -9.43 12.06
C ARG A 577 -21.84 -10.10 11.48
N LEU A 578 -21.65 -11.41 11.71
CA LEU A 578 -20.51 -12.18 11.19
C LEU A 578 -20.59 -12.38 9.67
N LEU A 579 -21.74 -12.83 9.16
CA LEU A 579 -21.97 -13.03 7.73
C LEU A 579 -21.76 -11.74 6.93
N ALA A 580 -22.21 -10.59 7.45
CA ALA A 580 -22.03 -9.28 6.82
C ALA A 580 -20.60 -8.73 6.93
N LYS A 581 -19.69 -9.31 7.73
CA LYS A 581 -18.40 -8.69 8.09
C LYS A 581 -17.43 -8.57 6.91
N HIS A 582 -17.29 -9.63 6.11
CA HIS A 582 -16.23 -9.74 5.10
C HIS A 582 -16.76 -9.85 3.66
N ASN A 583 -17.67 -10.77 3.37
CA ASN A 583 -18.20 -11.00 2.03
C ASN A 583 -19.18 -9.85 1.59
N MET A 584 -19.18 -9.46 0.31
CA MET A 584 -20.06 -8.41 -0.23
C MET A 584 -21.44 -8.94 -0.66
N ASP A 585 -21.51 -10.13 -1.23
CA ASP A 585 -22.76 -10.78 -1.64
C ASP A 585 -23.60 -11.15 -0.42
N ASN A 586 -22.97 -11.58 0.69
CA ASN A 586 -23.63 -11.75 1.98
C ASN A 586 -24.38 -10.46 2.41
N ARG A 587 -23.77 -9.28 2.24
CA ARG A 587 -24.40 -8.00 2.60
C ARG A 587 -25.61 -7.70 1.71
N ILE A 588 -25.57 -8.12 0.45
CA ILE A 588 -26.67 -7.97 -0.51
C ILE A 588 -27.81 -8.93 -0.15
N VAL A 589 -27.52 -10.21 0.09
CA VAL A 589 -28.51 -11.23 0.48
C VAL A 589 -29.18 -10.86 1.80
N ILE A 590 -28.44 -10.44 2.84
CA ILE A 590 -29.00 -10.00 4.12
C ILE A 590 -29.95 -8.79 3.96
N ALA A 591 -29.63 -7.86 3.06
CA ALA A 591 -30.52 -6.76 2.74
C ALA A 591 -31.79 -7.22 1.98
N HIS A 592 -31.64 -8.08 0.97
CA HIS A 592 -32.74 -8.62 0.17
C HIS A 592 -33.71 -9.50 0.99
N CYS A 593 -33.21 -10.25 1.98
CA CYS A 593 -34.04 -11.00 2.92
C CYS A 593 -34.81 -10.11 3.92
N GLY A 594 -34.65 -8.78 3.88
CA GLY A 594 -35.42 -7.83 4.71
C GLY A 594 -34.86 -7.58 6.11
N ALA A 595 -33.67 -8.11 6.45
CA ALA A 595 -33.10 -8.02 7.79
C ALA A 595 -32.95 -6.59 8.32
N ILE A 596 -32.69 -5.62 7.42
CA ILE A 596 -32.39 -4.21 7.77
C ILE A 596 -33.46 -3.62 8.69
N SER A 597 -34.75 -3.73 8.36
CA SER A 597 -35.83 -3.12 9.15
C SER A 597 -35.96 -3.74 10.55
N LEU A 598 -35.69 -5.04 10.68
CA LEU A 598 -35.70 -5.73 11.97
C LEU A 598 -34.49 -5.36 12.82
N LEU A 599 -33.29 -5.33 12.22
CA LEU A 599 -32.06 -4.88 12.87
C LEU A 599 -32.19 -3.42 13.36
N VAL A 600 -32.85 -2.54 12.61
CA VAL A 600 -33.16 -1.18 13.04
C VAL A 600 -34.12 -1.14 14.24
N GLY A 601 -35.14 -2.01 14.28
CA GLY A 601 -36.02 -2.14 15.45
C GLY A 601 -35.28 -2.63 16.70
N LEU A 602 -34.32 -3.53 16.54
CA LEU A 602 -33.50 -4.09 17.64
C LEU A 602 -32.45 -3.12 18.19
N LEU A 603 -32.23 -1.95 17.57
CA LEU A 603 -31.42 -0.87 18.14
C LEU A 603 -32.02 -0.30 19.45
N SER A 604 -33.33 -0.42 19.63
CA SER A 604 -34.04 -0.06 20.87
C SER A 604 -34.18 -1.23 21.85
N SER A 605 -33.45 -2.32 21.66
CA SER A 605 -33.46 -3.47 22.58
C SER A 605 -32.83 -3.11 23.94
N PRO A 606 -33.43 -3.52 25.08
CA PRO A 606 -32.80 -3.38 26.40
C PRO A 606 -31.65 -4.38 26.63
N ASP A 607 -31.50 -5.41 25.80
CA ASP A 607 -30.35 -6.31 25.85
C ASP A 607 -29.17 -5.69 25.10
N THR A 608 -28.12 -5.35 25.85
CA THR A 608 -26.91 -4.69 25.30
C THR A 608 -26.25 -5.52 24.20
N GLY A 609 -26.27 -6.86 24.31
CA GLY A 609 -25.69 -7.74 23.30
C GLY A 609 -26.47 -7.73 21.98
N ILE A 610 -27.81 -7.74 22.03
CA ILE A 610 -28.67 -7.59 20.85
C ILE A 610 -28.48 -6.21 20.22
N GLN A 611 -28.49 -5.13 21.01
CA GLN A 611 -28.31 -3.76 20.52
C GLN A 611 -26.94 -3.59 19.84
N GLU A 612 -25.87 -4.04 20.49
CA GLU A 612 -24.49 -3.96 19.98
C GLU A 612 -24.30 -4.81 18.72
N ASN A 613 -24.82 -6.04 18.70
CA ASN A 613 -24.81 -6.88 17.50
C ASN A 613 -25.58 -6.23 16.34
N ALA A 614 -26.76 -5.66 16.61
CA ALA A 614 -27.61 -5.04 15.60
C ALA A 614 -26.96 -3.79 14.98
N VAL A 615 -26.39 -2.89 15.78
CA VAL A 615 -25.68 -1.72 15.24
C VAL A 615 -24.42 -2.12 14.47
N THR A 616 -23.70 -3.16 14.92
CA THR A 616 -22.51 -3.65 14.20
C THR A 616 -22.88 -4.37 12.90
N ALA A 617 -24.01 -5.08 12.86
CA ALA A 617 -24.56 -5.65 11.63
C ALA A 617 -24.95 -4.54 10.65
N LEU A 618 -25.64 -3.49 11.10
CA LEU A 618 -25.99 -2.33 10.25
C LEU A 618 -24.75 -1.57 9.76
N LEU A 619 -23.72 -1.41 10.59
CA LEU A 619 -22.42 -0.86 10.18
C LEU A 619 -21.82 -1.69 9.03
N ASN A 620 -21.72 -3.01 9.21
CA ASN A 620 -21.19 -3.94 8.22
C ASN A 620 -22.00 -3.92 6.91
N LEU A 621 -23.34 -3.90 7.00
CA LEU A 621 -24.23 -3.78 5.84
C LEU A 621 -24.07 -2.45 5.12
N SER A 622 -23.85 -1.34 5.86
CA SER A 622 -23.65 0.00 5.31
C SER A 622 -22.37 0.18 4.49
N ILE A 623 -21.45 -0.79 4.46
CA ILE A 623 -20.27 -0.72 3.59
C ILE A 623 -20.67 -0.79 2.10
N ASN A 624 -21.80 -1.44 1.77
CA ASN A 624 -22.37 -1.48 0.42
C ASN A 624 -23.26 -0.24 0.15
N ASP A 625 -23.06 0.47 -0.96
CA ASP A 625 -23.77 1.70 -1.31
C ASP A 625 -25.29 1.52 -1.50
N ASN A 626 -25.74 0.39 -2.06
CA ASN A 626 -27.17 0.09 -2.19
C ASN A 626 -27.82 -0.04 -0.81
N ASN A 627 -27.11 -0.70 0.12
CA ASN A 627 -27.58 -0.91 1.49
C ASN A 627 -27.64 0.39 2.30
N LYS A 628 -26.74 1.36 2.08
CA LYS A 628 -26.82 2.69 2.74
C LYS A 628 -28.18 3.34 2.50
N THR A 629 -28.68 3.25 1.26
CA THR A 629 -29.99 3.79 0.89
C THR A 629 -31.13 3.00 1.55
N ALA A 630 -31.05 1.67 1.56
CA ALA A 630 -32.03 0.82 2.25
C ALA A 630 -32.11 1.08 3.77
N ILE A 631 -30.96 1.20 4.45
CA ILE A 631 -30.87 1.53 5.89
C ILE A 631 -31.47 2.91 6.18
N ALA A 632 -31.18 3.91 5.34
CA ALA A 632 -31.73 5.26 5.48
C ALA A 632 -33.25 5.36 5.19
N ASN A 633 -33.79 4.46 4.37
CA ASN A 633 -35.21 4.34 4.09
C ASN A 633 -35.95 3.54 5.17
N ALA A 634 -35.27 2.62 5.87
CA ALA A 634 -35.76 1.96 7.08
C ALA A 634 -35.80 2.87 8.33
N ASN A 635 -35.66 4.20 8.15
CA ASN A 635 -35.68 5.22 9.20
C ASN A 635 -34.64 5.04 10.33
N ALA A 636 -33.50 4.41 10.03
CA ALA A 636 -32.45 4.09 11.00
C ALA A 636 -31.82 5.29 11.76
N ILE A 637 -32.06 6.54 11.33
CA ILE A 637 -31.38 7.73 11.88
C ILE A 637 -31.70 7.92 13.38
N GLU A 638 -32.98 8.00 13.76
CA GLU A 638 -33.35 8.21 15.18
C GLU A 638 -32.95 7.03 16.08
N PRO A 639 -33.15 5.74 15.69
CA PRO A 639 -32.65 4.60 16.46
C PRO A 639 -31.12 4.56 16.59
N LEU A 640 -30.35 4.97 15.57
CA LEU A 640 -28.89 5.09 15.70
C LEU A 640 -28.49 6.19 16.70
N ILE A 641 -29.21 7.32 16.70
CA ILE A 641 -28.98 8.41 17.68
C ILE A 641 -29.30 7.92 19.09
N HIS A 642 -30.38 7.15 19.28
CA HIS A 642 -30.67 6.51 20.56
C HIS A 642 -29.52 5.62 21.04
N VAL A 643 -28.97 4.74 20.19
CA VAL A 643 -27.80 3.91 20.55
C VAL A 643 -26.56 4.77 20.86
N LEU A 644 -26.37 5.88 20.14
CA LEU A 644 -25.27 6.82 20.40
C LEU A 644 -25.40 7.52 21.77
N GLU A 645 -26.63 7.67 22.28
CA GLU A 645 -26.94 8.21 23.61
C GLU A 645 -26.90 7.16 24.73
N THR A 646 -27.47 5.96 24.52
CA THR A 646 -27.74 4.97 25.58
C THR A 646 -26.84 3.74 25.59
N GLY A 647 -26.22 3.37 24.47
CA GLY A 647 -25.55 2.08 24.31
C GLY A 647 -24.20 1.91 25.02
N SER A 648 -23.62 0.71 24.88
CA SER A 648 -22.25 0.41 25.30
C SER A 648 -21.23 1.31 24.57
N PRO A 649 -19.98 1.44 25.06
CA PRO A 649 -18.94 2.18 24.34
C PRO A 649 -18.75 1.70 22.89
N GLU A 650 -18.75 0.38 22.66
CA GLU A 650 -18.65 -0.19 21.32
C GLU A 650 -19.93 0.05 20.48
N ALA A 651 -21.13 -0.05 21.06
CA ALA A 651 -22.37 0.27 20.35
C ALA A 651 -22.41 1.76 19.93
N LYS A 652 -21.88 2.66 20.75
CA LYS A 652 -21.75 4.10 20.45
C LYS A 652 -20.73 4.37 19.35
N GLU A 653 -19.57 3.71 19.39
CA GLU A 653 -18.58 3.71 18.31
C GLU A 653 -19.19 3.25 16.98
N ASN A 654 -19.84 2.08 16.98
CA ASN A 654 -20.45 1.48 15.81
C ASN A 654 -21.63 2.33 15.28
N SER A 655 -22.39 3.00 16.16
CA SER A 655 -23.43 3.96 15.74
C SER A 655 -22.82 5.20 15.08
N ALA A 656 -21.80 5.83 15.68
CA ALA A 656 -21.13 6.98 15.08
C ALA A 656 -20.50 6.65 13.71
N ALA A 657 -19.90 5.47 13.57
CA ALA A 657 -19.38 4.96 12.31
C ALA A 657 -20.49 4.70 11.27
N THR A 658 -21.67 4.22 11.69
CA THR A 658 -22.82 4.00 10.81
C THR A 658 -23.42 5.32 10.34
N LEU A 659 -23.60 6.30 11.25
CA LEU A 659 -24.05 7.65 10.91
C LEU A 659 -23.07 8.35 9.96
N PHE A 660 -21.76 8.17 10.14
CA PHE A 660 -20.76 8.60 9.16
C PHE A 660 -21.00 7.96 7.79
N SER A 661 -21.11 6.62 7.72
CA SER A 661 -21.33 5.87 6.47
C SER A 661 -22.59 6.35 5.72
N LEU A 662 -23.70 6.54 6.42
CA LEU A 662 -24.96 7.03 5.85
C LEU A 662 -24.86 8.49 5.39
N SER A 663 -24.10 9.34 6.08
CA SER A 663 -23.93 10.77 5.76
C SER A 663 -23.15 11.05 4.46
N VAL A 664 -22.57 10.01 3.84
CA VAL A 664 -21.96 10.12 2.49
C VAL A 664 -23.03 10.46 1.44
N ILE A 665 -24.29 10.07 1.67
CA ILE A 665 -25.45 10.49 0.87
C ILE A 665 -25.90 11.88 1.34
N GLU A 666 -26.05 12.83 0.40
CA GLU A 666 -26.30 14.25 0.71
C GLU A 666 -27.60 14.47 1.51
N ASP A 667 -28.71 13.85 1.09
CA ASP A 667 -30.00 13.97 1.80
C ASP A 667 -29.91 13.45 3.24
N ASN A 668 -29.14 12.38 3.47
CA ASN A 668 -28.92 11.84 4.81
C ASN A 668 -28.03 12.76 5.64
N LYS A 669 -27.03 13.41 5.06
CA LYS A 669 -26.20 14.43 5.72
C LYS A 669 -27.04 15.61 6.24
N ILE A 670 -28.07 15.99 5.48
CA ILE A 670 -29.05 17.02 5.85
C ILE A 670 -30.01 16.49 6.94
N ARG A 671 -30.51 15.25 6.82
CA ARG A 671 -31.39 14.61 7.84
C ARG A 671 -30.67 14.45 9.19
N ILE A 672 -29.55 13.73 9.22
CA ILE A 672 -28.74 13.47 10.43
C ILE A 672 -28.36 14.78 11.15
N GLY A 673 -27.98 15.80 10.37
CA GLY A 673 -27.65 17.13 10.90
C GLY A 673 -28.84 17.94 11.43
N ARG A 674 -30.08 17.50 11.22
CA ARG A 674 -31.33 18.07 11.76
C ARG A 674 -31.94 17.22 12.88
N SER A 675 -31.75 15.90 12.88
CA SER A 675 -32.19 14.94 13.90
C SER A 675 -31.50 15.05 15.28
N GLY A 676 -30.74 16.10 15.58
CA GLY A 676 -30.08 16.28 16.88
C GLY A 676 -28.77 15.47 17.09
N ALA A 677 -28.47 14.48 16.24
CA ALA A 677 -27.28 13.60 16.28
C ALA A 677 -25.95 14.29 16.61
N ILE A 678 -25.81 15.56 16.22
CA ILE A 678 -24.60 16.37 16.43
C ILE A 678 -24.23 16.49 17.91
N ARG A 679 -25.18 16.57 18.85
CA ARG A 679 -24.83 16.72 20.27
C ARG A 679 -24.26 15.42 20.87
N PRO A 680 -24.91 14.24 20.73
CA PRO A 680 -24.31 12.97 21.13
C PRO A 680 -22.97 12.66 20.43
N LEU A 681 -22.79 13.06 19.16
CA LEU A 681 -21.49 12.97 18.48
C LEU A 681 -20.40 13.83 19.16
N VAL A 682 -20.73 15.04 19.62
CA VAL A 682 -19.78 15.88 20.38
C VAL A 682 -19.52 15.35 21.79
N ASP A 683 -20.54 14.81 22.46
CA ASP A 683 -20.35 14.19 23.77
C ASP A 683 -19.48 12.91 23.68
N LEU A 684 -19.57 12.14 22.58
CA LEU A 684 -18.63 11.04 22.26
C LEU A 684 -17.23 11.55 21.87
N LEU A 685 -17.13 12.69 21.18
CA LEU A 685 -15.85 13.34 20.84
C LEU A 685 -15.07 13.76 22.11
N GLY A 686 -15.78 14.24 23.13
CA GLY A 686 -15.19 14.61 24.42
C GLY A 686 -14.89 13.42 25.33
N ASN A 687 -15.86 12.50 25.49
CA ASN A 687 -15.85 11.50 26.56
C ASN A 687 -15.67 10.04 26.09
N GLY A 688 -15.61 9.80 24.78
CA GLY A 688 -15.45 8.47 24.20
C GLY A 688 -14.04 7.88 24.33
N THR A 689 -13.93 6.59 23.99
CA THR A 689 -12.66 5.88 23.80
C THR A 689 -11.86 6.53 22.65
N PRO A 690 -10.55 6.23 22.47
CA PRO A 690 -9.79 6.71 21.31
C PRO A 690 -10.44 6.35 19.96
N ARG A 691 -11.15 5.22 19.88
CA ARG A 691 -11.96 4.85 18.71
C ARG A 691 -13.22 5.69 18.61
N GLY A 692 -13.97 5.85 19.69
CA GLY A 692 -15.18 6.69 19.73
C GLY A 692 -14.91 8.13 19.32
N LYS A 693 -13.79 8.72 19.78
CA LYS A 693 -13.34 10.05 19.36
C LYS A 693 -13.00 10.12 17.88
N LYS A 694 -12.35 9.09 17.33
CA LYS A 694 -12.00 8.99 15.90
C LYS A 694 -13.22 8.87 14.99
N ASP A 695 -14.19 8.06 15.39
CA ASP A 695 -15.41 7.83 14.61
C ASP A 695 -16.35 9.05 14.71
N ALA A 696 -16.49 9.65 15.91
CA ALA A 696 -17.17 10.93 16.12
C ALA A 696 -16.56 12.08 15.29
N ALA A 697 -15.23 12.26 15.33
CA ALA A 697 -14.54 13.28 14.52
C ALA A 697 -14.73 13.06 13.02
N THR A 698 -14.86 11.80 12.59
CA THR A 698 -15.06 11.44 11.18
C THR A 698 -16.51 11.68 10.72
N ALA A 699 -17.50 11.39 11.56
CA ALA A 699 -18.89 11.78 11.33
C ALA A 699 -19.05 13.31 11.29
N LEU A 700 -18.53 14.02 12.29
CA LEU A 700 -18.58 15.48 12.38
C LEU A 700 -17.87 16.16 11.20
N PHE A 701 -16.74 15.62 10.74
CA PHE A 701 -16.08 16.08 9.51
C PHE A 701 -17.03 16.03 8.31
N ASN A 702 -17.65 14.88 8.02
CA ASN A 702 -18.49 14.76 6.84
C ASN A 702 -19.80 15.57 6.96
N LEU A 703 -20.37 15.65 8.17
CA LEU A 703 -21.53 16.52 8.45
C LEU A 703 -21.19 18.02 8.30
N SER A 704 -19.98 18.44 8.67
CA SER A 704 -19.51 19.84 8.59
C SER A 704 -19.30 20.37 7.16
N ILE A 705 -19.34 19.49 6.15
CA ILE A 705 -19.31 19.89 4.73
C ILE A 705 -20.58 20.70 4.39
N PHE A 706 -21.73 20.30 4.95
CA PHE A 706 -23.00 21.01 4.76
C PHE A 706 -23.06 22.26 5.64
N HIS A 707 -23.46 23.40 5.07
CA HIS A 707 -23.26 24.71 5.70
C HIS A 707 -24.06 24.87 7.00
N GLU A 708 -25.35 24.55 7.01
CA GLU A 708 -26.24 24.71 8.17
C GLU A 708 -25.91 23.75 9.32
N ASN A 709 -25.14 22.69 9.07
CA ASN A 709 -24.65 21.81 10.13
C ASN A 709 -23.48 22.44 10.91
N LYS A 710 -22.69 23.32 10.29
CA LYS A 710 -21.53 23.97 10.92
C LYS A 710 -21.93 24.75 12.18
N ALA A 711 -23.01 25.52 12.09
CA ALA A 711 -23.53 26.30 13.22
C ALA A 711 -23.93 25.39 14.40
N ARG A 712 -24.62 24.27 14.11
CA ARG A 712 -25.00 23.27 15.13
C ARG A 712 -23.78 22.58 15.77
N ILE A 713 -22.76 22.26 14.99
CA ILE A 713 -21.50 21.65 15.49
C ILE A 713 -20.77 22.62 16.43
N VAL A 714 -20.74 23.91 16.11
CA VAL A 714 -20.18 24.94 17.01
C VAL A 714 -21.02 25.10 18.28
N GLN A 715 -22.35 25.23 18.13
CA GLN A 715 -23.30 25.36 19.25
C GLN A 715 -23.29 24.16 20.21
N ALA A 716 -23.02 22.96 19.70
CA ALA A 716 -22.87 21.75 20.50
C ALA A 716 -21.58 21.73 21.35
N GLY A 717 -20.61 22.62 21.09
CA GLY A 717 -19.34 22.72 21.82
C GLY A 717 -18.17 21.96 21.20
N ALA A 718 -18.27 21.53 19.94
CA ALA A 718 -17.27 20.66 19.31
C ALA A 718 -15.85 21.24 19.28
N VAL A 719 -15.72 22.56 19.15
CA VAL A 719 -14.45 23.24 18.87
C VAL A 719 -13.40 22.96 19.95
N LYS A 720 -13.77 22.95 21.23
CA LYS A 720 -12.87 22.60 22.34
C LYS A 720 -12.23 21.23 22.14
N TYR A 721 -13.06 20.19 22.01
CA TYR A 721 -12.59 18.80 21.86
C TYR A 721 -11.83 18.57 20.53
N LEU A 722 -12.13 19.37 19.49
CA LEU A 722 -11.35 19.37 18.25
C LEU A 722 -9.95 19.97 18.44
N VAL A 723 -9.79 21.03 19.23
CA VAL A 723 -8.45 21.56 19.57
C VAL A 723 -7.69 20.58 20.46
N GLU A 724 -8.34 19.94 21.44
CA GLU A 724 -7.74 18.86 22.25
C GLU A 724 -7.26 17.67 21.38
N LEU A 725 -7.99 17.34 20.29
CA LEU A 725 -7.61 16.29 19.33
C LEU A 725 -6.56 16.71 18.29
N MET A 726 -5.99 17.92 18.40
CA MET A 726 -4.84 18.36 17.61
C MET A 726 -3.49 18.05 18.28
N ASP A 727 -3.47 17.51 19.50
CA ASP A 727 -2.29 16.88 20.08
C ASP A 727 -1.79 15.73 19.16
N PRO A 728 -0.52 15.74 18.71
CA PRO A 728 0.06 14.63 17.95
C PRO A 728 -0.09 13.25 18.60
N ALA A 729 -0.08 13.18 19.94
CA ALA A 729 -0.28 11.93 20.69
C ALA A 729 -1.71 11.36 20.54
N ALA A 730 -2.70 12.19 20.21
CA ALA A 730 -4.06 11.73 19.91
C ALA A 730 -4.19 11.10 18.51
N GLY A 731 -3.19 11.25 17.63
CA GLY A 731 -3.17 10.66 16.28
C GLY A 731 -4.25 11.15 15.31
N MET A 732 -4.97 12.23 15.67
CA MET A 732 -6.20 12.67 14.99
C MET A 732 -6.11 14.06 14.33
N VAL A 733 -4.94 14.71 14.42
CA VAL A 733 -4.67 16.10 14.02
C VAL A 733 -5.25 16.47 12.65
N ASP A 734 -4.91 15.72 11.60
CA ASP A 734 -5.36 15.99 10.21
C ASP A 734 -6.89 16.04 10.08
N LYS A 735 -7.62 15.23 10.85
CA LYS A 735 -9.09 15.20 10.85
C LYS A 735 -9.65 16.37 11.64
N ALA A 736 -9.12 16.62 12.84
CA ALA A 736 -9.56 17.71 13.71
C ALA A 736 -9.40 19.07 13.01
N VAL A 737 -8.22 19.34 12.44
CA VAL A 737 -7.91 20.54 11.66
C VAL A 737 -8.84 20.68 10.45
N ALA A 738 -9.20 19.58 9.77
CA ALA A 738 -10.15 19.62 8.66
C ALA A 738 -11.57 20.00 9.08
N VAL A 739 -12.04 19.56 10.26
CA VAL A 739 -13.31 20.04 10.83
C VAL A 739 -13.21 21.52 11.15
N LEU A 740 -12.15 21.95 11.85
CA LEU A 740 -11.96 23.36 12.23
C LEU A 740 -11.85 24.29 11.01
N ALA A 741 -11.21 23.85 9.92
CA ALA A 741 -11.18 24.60 8.66
C ALA A 741 -12.57 24.76 8.03
N ASN A 742 -13.43 23.72 8.08
CA ASN A 742 -14.82 23.83 7.66
C ASN A 742 -15.62 24.79 8.55
N LEU A 743 -15.43 24.74 9.88
CA LEU A 743 -16.11 25.62 10.84
C LEU A 743 -15.64 27.08 10.75
N ALA A 744 -14.36 27.33 10.44
CA ALA A 744 -13.79 28.68 10.26
C ALA A 744 -14.44 29.47 9.11
N THR A 745 -15.20 28.82 8.21
CA THR A 745 -15.98 29.54 7.19
C THR A 745 -17.11 30.39 7.79
N ILE A 746 -17.70 30.01 8.94
CA ILE A 746 -18.82 30.72 9.57
C ILE A 746 -18.36 31.63 10.74
N PRO A 747 -19.07 32.74 11.04
CA PRO A 747 -18.68 33.69 12.10
C PRO A 747 -18.58 33.07 13.50
N GLU A 748 -19.52 32.19 13.84
CA GLU A 748 -19.59 31.50 15.13
C GLU A 748 -18.38 30.58 15.30
N GLY A 749 -18.05 29.81 14.26
CA GLY A 749 -16.89 28.92 14.25
C GLY A 749 -15.56 29.67 14.38
N ARG A 750 -15.41 30.80 13.67
CA ARG A 750 -14.24 31.70 13.85
C ARG A 750 -14.12 32.20 15.28
N THR A 751 -15.25 32.59 15.88
CA THR A 751 -15.30 33.11 17.25
C THR A 751 -14.90 32.04 18.26
N ALA A 752 -15.47 30.84 18.14
CA ALA A 752 -15.16 29.69 19.00
C ALA A 752 -13.70 29.24 18.87
N ILE A 753 -13.13 29.16 17.65
CA ILE A 753 -11.72 28.76 17.44
C ILE A 753 -10.75 29.75 18.12
N GLY A 754 -11.08 31.05 18.11
CA GLY A 754 -10.31 32.07 18.83
C GLY A 754 -10.55 32.15 20.34
N GLN A 755 -11.57 31.45 20.87
CA GLN A 755 -11.87 31.35 22.30
C GLN A 755 -11.23 30.09 22.90
N GLU A 756 -11.38 28.94 22.25
CA GLU A 756 -10.84 27.63 22.66
C GLU A 756 -9.35 27.44 22.33
N GLN A 757 -8.59 28.54 22.22
CA GLN A 757 -7.14 28.57 21.95
C GLN A 757 -6.67 27.74 20.73
N GLY A 758 -7.51 27.63 19.69
CA GLY A 758 -7.14 26.89 18.48
C GLY A 758 -6.09 27.59 17.60
N ILE A 759 -5.84 28.89 17.80
CA ILE A 759 -4.90 29.67 16.96
C ILE A 759 -3.45 29.20 17.08
N PRO A 760 -2.82 29.08 18.28
CA PRO A 760 -1.46 28.56 18.42
C PRO A 760 -1.29 27.17 17.78
N VAL A 761 -2.19 26.23 18.08
CA VAL A 761 -2.10 24.85 17.59
C VAL A 761 -2.32 24.76 16.07
N LEU A 762 -3.12 25.66 15.47
CA LEU A 762 -3.22 25.79 14.02
C LEU A 762 -1.93 26.32 13.39
N VAL A 763 -1.18 27.20 14.06
CA VAL A 763 0.13 27.67 13.59
C VAL A 763 1.18 26.57 13.72
N GLU A 764 1.20 25.84 14.83
CA GLU A 764 2.05 24.65 15.01
C GLU A 764 1.80 23.61 13.92
N VAL A 765 0.54 23.35 13.54
CA VAL A 765 0.23 22.44 12.43
C VAL A 765 0.72 22.96 11.07
N VAL A 766 0.77 24.28 10.83
CA VAL A 766 1.41 24.84 9.61
C VAL A 766 2.92 24.56 9.58
N GLU A 767 3.58 24.48 10.74
CA GLU A 767 5.01 24.19 10.86
C GLU A 767 5.34 22.69 10.85
N LEU A 768 4.62 21.88 11.63
CA LEU A 768 4.98 20.48 11.92
C LEU A 768 4.01 19.43 11.33
N GLY A 769 2.80 19.83 10.93
CA GLY A 769 1.74 18.92 10.50
C GLY A 769 1.98 18.18 9.17
N SER A 770 1.06 17.26 8.84
CA SER A 770 1.07 16.57 7.53
C SER A 770 0.83 17.56 6.38
N ALA A 771 1.12 17.16 5.13
CA ALA A 771 0.78 17.98 3.96
C ALA A 771 -0.72 18.36 3.88
N ARG A 772 -1.62 17.53 4.41
CA ARG A 772 -3.07 17.82 4.52
C ARG A 772 -3.38 18.66 5.74
N GLY A 773 -2.77 18.39 6.88
CA GLY A 773 -2.87 19.23 8.09
C GLY A 773 -2.48 20.68 7.79
N LYS A 774 -1.33 20.88 7.12
CA LYS A 774 -0.83 22.20 6.68
C LYS A 774 -1.77 22.91 5.70
N GLU A 775 -2.35 22.19 4.72
CA GLU A 775 -3.35 22.74 3.79
C GLU A 775 -4.59 23.25 4.53
N ASN A 776 -5.15 22.43 5.43
CA ASN A 776 -6.36 22.77 6.19
C ASN A 776 -6.09 23.86 7.24
N ALA A 777 -4.95 23.83 7.92
CA ALA A 777 -4.58 24.84 8.92
C ALA A 777 -4.36 26.21 8.27
N ALA A 778 -3.62 26.28 7.14
CA ALA A 778 -3.47 27.52 6.39
C ALA A 778 -4.83 28.05 5.89
N ALA A 779 -5.76 27.18 5.51
CA ALA A 779 -7.13 27.58 5.15
C ALA A 779 -7.93 28.13 6.36
N ALA A 780 -7.84 27.50 7.52
CA ALA A 780 -8.48 27.97 8.76
C ALA A 780 -7.92 29.33 9.21
N LEU A 781 -6.60 29.46 9.25
CA LEU A 781 -5.90 30.71 9.60
C LEU A 781 -6.23 31.83 8.61
N LEU A 782 -6.34 31.54 7.31
CA LEU A 782 -6.76 32.52 6.30
C LEU A 782 -8.17 33.05 6.61
N GLN A 783 -9.14 32.19 6.88
CA GLN A 783 -10.50 32.61 7.25
C GLN A 783 -10.55 33.43 8.54
N LEU A 784 -9.77 33.04 9.56
CA LEU A 784 -9.66 33.78 10.82
C LEU A 784 -9.08 35.18 10.61
N CYS A 785 -7.97 35.30 9.88
CA CYS A 785 -7.27 36.56 9.66
C CYS A 785 -8.06 37.53 8.77
N THR A 786 -8.64 37.06 7.66
CA THR A 786 -9.38 37.93 6.72
C THR A 786 -10.64 38.54 7.33
N ASN A 787 -11.21 37.89 8.36
CA ASN A 787 -12.45 38.32 9.02
C ASN A 787 -12.23 38.99 10.39
N SER A 788 -11.01 39.03 10.93
CA SER A 788 -10.75 39.56 12.27
C SER A 788 -9.31 40.07 12.43
N GLY A 789 -9.16 41.39 12.57
CA GLY A 789 -7.87 42.00 12.90
C GLY A 789 -7.28 41.51 14.23
N ARG A 790 -8.13 41.13 15.20
CA ARG A 790 -7.67 40.52 16.45
C ARG A 790 -7.03 39.16 16.20
N PHE A 791 -7.67 38.28 15.43
CA PHE A 791 -7.11 36.97 15.12
C PHE A 791 -5.89 37.08 14.19
N CYS A 792 -5.89 38.02 13.24
CA CYS A 792 -4.72 38.36 12.43
C CYS A 792 -3.50 38.73 13.30
N ASN A 793 -3.69 39.58 14.32
CA ASN A 793 -2.62 39.94 15.26
C ASN A 793 -2.16 38.75 16.10
N MET A 794 -3.07 37.89 16.59
CA MET A 794 -2.69 36.67 17.31
C MET A 794 -1.86 35.73 16.43
N VAL A 795 -2.29 35.45 15.20
CA VAL A 795 -1.54 34.58 14.25
C VAL A 795 -0.15 35.15 13.91
N LEU A 796 0.02 36.47 13.93
CA LEU A 796 1.33 37.12 13.78
C LEU A 796 2.18 37.06 15.06
N GLN A 797 1.56 37.02 16.25
CA GLN A 797 2.23 36.86 17.55
C GLN A 797 2.72 35.42 17.78
N GLU A 798 1.93 34.42 17.37
CA GLU A 798 2.33 33.00 17.32
C GLU A 798 3.39 32.69 16.24
N GLY A 799 3.96 33.71 15.58
CA GLY A 799 5.11 33.53 14.71
C GLY A 799 4.82 32.87 13.36
N ALA A 800 3.57 32.80 12.88
CA ALA A 800 3.19 32.01 11.69
C ALA A 800 3.89 32.36 10.36
N VAL A 801 4.63 33.47 10.28
CA VAL A 801 5.19 33.98 9.01
C VAL A 801 6.25 33.04 8.39
N PRO A 802 7.31 32.59 9.09
CA PRO A 802 8.27 31.66 8.48
C PRO A 802 7.66 30.30 8.08
N PRO A 803 6.81 29.63 8.90
CA PRO A 803 6.07 28.43 8.48
C PRO A 803 5.21 28.65 7.22
N LEU A 804 4.49 29.78 7.12
CA LEU A 804 3.71 30.11 5.93
C LEU A 804 4.60 30.41 4.71
N VAL A 805 5.76 31.06 4.88
CA VAL A 805 6.72 31.28 3.79
C VAL A 805 7.26 29.94 3.27
N ALA A 806 7.67 29.04 4.17
CA ALA A 806 8.08 27.68 3.78
C ALA A 806 6.95 26.94 3.05
N LEU A 807 5.73 26.95 3.60
CA LEU A 807 4.57 26.31 2.99
C LEU A 807 4.23 26.89 1.60
N SER A 808 4.41 28.20 1.39
CA SER A 808 4.23 28.86 0.11
C SER A 808 5.20 28.41 -0.99
N GLN A 809 6.34 27.82 -0.60
CA GLN A 809 7.39 27.32 -1.48
C GLN A 809 7.29 25.81 -1.69
N SER A 810 7.06 25.02 -0.63
CA SER A 810 7.16 23.54 -0.65
C SER A 810 5.84 22.76 -0.48
N GLY A 811 4.72 23.44 -0.16
CA GLY A 811 3.43 22.78 0.09
C GLY A 811 2.74 22.14 -1.12
N THR A 812 1.56 21.54 -0.89
CA THR A 812 0.63 21.15 -1.96
C THR A 812 0.21 22.39 -2.78
N PRO A 813 -0.26 22.26 -4.03
CA PRO A 813 -0.69 23.42 -4.82
C PRO A 813 -1.71 24.32 -4.10
N ARG A 814 -2.66 23.71 -3.37
CA ARG A 814 -3.65 24.43 -2.54
C ARG A 814 -3.03 25.02 -1.28
N ALA A 815 -2.12 24.31 -0.60
CA ALA A 815 -1.44 24.86 0.56
C ALA A 815 -0.58 26.07 0.18
N LYS A 816 0.10 26.04 -0.97
CA LYS A 816 0.80 27.20 -1.54
C LYS A 816 -0.17 28.35 -1.80
N GLU A 817 -1.30 28.09 -2.46
CA GLU A 817 -2.35 29.09 -2.71
C GLU A 817 -2.84 29.78 -1.42
N LYS A 818 -3.20 29.01 -0.38
CA LYS A 818 -3.70 29.57 0.89
C LYS A 818 -2.61 30.29 1.68
N ALA A 819 -1.38 29.77 1.69
CA ALA A 819 -0.24 30.43 2.32
C ALA A 819 0.11 31.76 1.63
N GLN A 820 0.10 31.80 0.29
CA GLN A 820 0.34 33.04 -0.47
C GLN A 820 -0.79 34.07 -0.28
N ALA A 821 -2.04 33.63 -0.21
CA ALA A 821 -3.18 34.49 0.11
C ALA A 821 -3.08 35.09 1.53
N LEU A 822 -2.63 34.32 2.51
CA LEU A 822 -2.44 34.80 3.89
C LEU A 822 -1.23 35.74 4.03
N LEU A 823 -0.11 35.41 3.38
CA LEU A 823 1.08 36.27 3.35
C LEU A 823 0.83 37.60 2.61
N SER A 824 0.05 37.60 1.54
CA SER A 824 -0.34 38.85 0.85
C SER A 824 -1.31 39.68 1.70
N TYR A 825 -2.25 39.05 2.41
CA TYR A 825 -3.11 39.74 3.38
C TYR A 825 -2.27 40.43 4.49
N PHE A 826 -1.27 39.75 5.06
CA PHE A 826 -0.36 40.34 6.05
C PHE A 826 0.47 41.52 5.48
N ARG A 827 0.89 41.45 4.21
CA ARG A 827 1.55 42.58 3.54
C ARG A 827 0.61 43.77 3.39
N ASN A 828 -0.63 43.54 2.94
CA ASN A 828 -1.60 44.60 2.70
C ASN A 828 -2.03 45.29 4.01
N GLN A 829 -2.24 44.54 5.09
CA GLN A 829 -2.47 45.08 6.44
C GLN A 829 -1.39 46.08 6.87
N ARG A 830 -0.10 45.76 6.66
CA ARG A 830 1.03 46.64 7.01
C ARG A 830 1.08 47.93 6.21
N HIS A 831 0.66 47.92 4.95
CA HIS A 831 0.67 49.13 4.10
C HIS A 831 -0.59 49.99 4.31
N GLY A 832 -1.76 49.38 4.53
CA GLY A 832 -3.00 50.10 4.78
C GLY A 832 -3.01 50.89 6.11
N GLY A 833 -2.34 50.38 7.14
CA GLY A 833 -2.26 51.05 8.45
C GLY A 833 -1.41 52.33 8.49
N GLY A 834 -0.57 52.58 7.47
CA GLY A 834 0.38 53.70 7.46
C GLY A 834 -0.19 55.04 6.99
N GLY A 835 -1.28 55.05 6.23
CA GLY A 835 -1.82 56.27 5.60
C GLY A 835 -2.76 57.12 6.47
N GLY A 836 -3.02 56.70 7.72
CA GLY A 836 -4.09 57.23 8.58
C GLY A 836 -3.66 58.19 9.69
N ARG A 837 -2.53 58.90 9.55
CA ARG A 837 -2.08 59.95 10.49
C ARG A 837 -1.41 61.12 9.75
N GLY A 838 -2.24 62.06 9.30
CA GLY A 838 -1.89 63.40 8.82
C GLY A 838 -2.96 64.37 9.29
#